data_AF-A0A7C2KNT8-F1
#
_entry.id   AF-A0A7C2KNT8-F1
#
_cell.length_a   1.000
_cell.length_b   1.000
_cell.length_c   1.000
_cell.angle_alpha   90.00
_cell.angle_beta   90.00
_cell.angle_gamma   90.00
#
_symmetry.space_group_name_H-M   'P 1'
#
loop_
_entity.id
_entity.type
_entity.pdbx_description
1 polymer ?
#
loop_
_entity_poly.entity_id
_entity_poly.type
_entity_poly.pdbx_seq_one_letter_code
_entity_poly.pdbx_strand_id
1 'polypeptide(L)'
;MEHVDTLLTGGTVVTMDSAWRIFADGAVAIRDGVIVEVGPAAELNQRYTATETIDCRDCAIIPGLINGHAHVPMSLLRGLVADQQLDVWLFGYMFPVESQFVDAEFSFTGTLLSCAEMIRGGTTTFVDMYYFEEEVARAADQAGMRAICGQTVMRLPTPDADSFDAGIERARRFMAEWRGHPRIIATVAPHAPYTCTDEIYRQAAALCAEFGAPLITHLSETAREVEESIRDREVTPIRYAKRVGAFDVPCIAAHCVHATEDDLRLLREAQAGAVPCPTSNLKLASGVAPFRRMIETGVRVGLGTDGPASNDDQDMFTEIQLAALLPKGLSGDPTAVPAREAFALATCWGARAIHLDHLIGSLEAGKRADIAVVELHRLHSAPRYTYAPDAIYSHLVYSSRAADVRDVLVDGNILLRDRQLQTIDETAIIARAQAIATRINEFLATRERNLLAKILALGGVQQAEIFEIQVKARLHPADVERVLAVLNHPAITVTKTSERTQYDTYFIFANGERIRIREDHRTDPGARPQPKYTLTLMAEARRFDHPKAMMLSRARYTAPADHTVRFYREYFQPDRIEELEKQRRRWRILYRDHDFAINLDTLIGQADRGPFLEIKSRTWSRRDAERRAELISELLELIGISDDALVLQEYVELVA
;
A
#
# COMPACT_ATOMS: atom_id res chain seq x y z
N MET A 1 17.83 -36.93 38.60
CA MET A 1 17.53 -35.78 37.74
C MET A 1 16.56 -36.26 36.68
N GLU A 2 15.52 -35.49 36.40
CA GLU A 2 14.61 -35.76 35.30
C GLU A 2 15.26 -35.37 33.96
N HIS A 3 14.96 -36.07 32.88
CA HIS A 3 15.53 -35.75 31.57
C HIS A 3 14.63 -34.77 30.80
N VAL A 4 15.23 -33.79 30.11
CA VAL A 4 14.57 -32.81 29.23
C VAL A 4 15.34 -32.69 27.91
N ASP A 5 14.72 -32.12 26.88
CA ASP A 5 15.36 -31.99 25.58
C ASP A 5 16.38 -30.86 25.61
N THR A 6 15.94 -29.68 26.05
CA THR A 6 16.76 -28.47 26.12
C THR A 6 16.67 -27.82 27.50
N LEU A 7 17.80 -27.35 28.01
CA LEU A 7 17.87 -26.51 29.21
C LEU A 7 18.63 -25.22 28.87
N LEU A 8 17.92 -24.09 28.86
CA LEU A 8 18.55 -22.76 28.80
C LEU A 8 18.87 -22.33 30.23
N THR A 9 20.11 -21.98 30.56
CA THR A 9 20.51 -21.70 31.96
C THR A 9 21.52 -20.57 32.07
N GLY A 10 21.51 -19.86 33.21
CA GLY A 10 22.53 -18.87 33.57
C GLY A 10 22.23 -17.44 33.11
N GLY A 11 21.10 -17.23 32.44
CA GLY A 11 20.65 -15.93 31.93
C GLY A 11 19.60 -15.27 32.82
N THR A 12 19.32 -14.00 32.56
CA THR A 12 18.18 -13.31 33.18
C THR A 12 16.89 -13.73 32.48
N VAL A 13 16.07 -14.56 33.13
CA VAL A 13 14.79 -15.00 32.59
C VAL A 13 13.73 -13.95 32.88
N VAL A 14 13.15 -13.36 31.82
CA VAL A 14 12.03 -12.41 31.90
C VAL A 14 10.77 -13.17 31.50
N THR A 15 9.96 -13.57 32.49
CA THR A 15 8.88 -14.55 32.22
C THR A 15 7.70 -13.97 31.44
N MET A 16 7.38 -12.69 31.62
CA MET A 16 6.13 -12.08 31.12
C MET A 16 4.85 -12.78 31.58
N ASP A 17 4.93 -13.54 32.67
CA ASP A 17 3.75 -14.14 33.29
C ASP A 17 2.91 -13.09 34.05
N SER A 18 1.75 -13.52 34.54
CA SER A 18 0.84 -12.64 35.29
C SER A 18 1.44 -12.05 36.58
N ALA A 19 2.50 -12.66 37.12
CA ALA A 19 3.22 -12.21 38.31
C ALA A 19 4.45 -11.35 37.98
N TRP A 20 4.75 -11.14 36.70
CA TRP A 20 5.92 -10.40 36.20
C TRP A 20 7.25 -10.92 36.78
N ARG A 21 7.37 -12.23 36.99
CA ARG A 21 8.57 -12.82 37.61
C ARG A 21 9.81 -12.61 36.74
N ILE A 22 10.92 -12.27 37.38
CA ILE A 22 12.25 -12.18 36.77
C ILE A 22 13.21 -13.03 37.60
N PHE A 23 13.95 -13.93 36.95
CA PHE A 23 15.03 -14.70 37.58
C PHE A 23 16.37 -14.19 37.04
N ALA A 24 17.12 -13.44 37.84
CA ALA A 24 18.38 -12.83 37.41
C ALA A 24 19.43 -13.86 36.97
N ASP A 25 19.51 -14.98 37.69
CA ASP A 25 20.23 -16.20 37.34
C ASP A 25 19.20 -17.34 37.22
N GLY A 26 18.53 -17.39 36.07
CA GLY A 26 17.41 -18.27 35.81
C GLY A 26 17.71 -19.35 34.78
N ALA A 27 16.78 -20.30 34.69
CA ALA A 27 16.77 -21.33 33.68
C ALA A 27 15.34 -21.65 33.20
N VAL A 28 15.27 -22.23 32.00
CA VAL A 28 14.04 -22.71 31.36
C VAL A 28 14.30 -24.13 30.87
N ALA A 29 13.52 -25.09 31.36
CA ALA A 29 13.58 -26.49 30.97
C ALA A 29 12.48 -26.81 29.96
N ILE A 30 12.83 -27.50 28.87
CA ILE A 30 11.94 -27.77 27.73
C ILE A 30 11.89 -29.27 27.43
N ARG A 31 10.69 -29.83 27.31
CA ARG A 31 10.45 -31.22 26.89
C ARG A 31 9.30 -31.27 25.88
N ASP A 32 9.48 -31.98 24.78
CA ASP A 32 8.51 -32.15 23.69
C ASP A 32 7.97 -30.79 23.15
N GLY A 33 8.85 -29.80 23.09
CA GLY A 33 8.52 -28.43 22.68
C GLY A 33 7.70 -27.63 23.69
N VAL A 34 7.47 -28.16 24.90
CA VAL A 34 6.74 -27.52 25.99
C VAL A 34 7.71 -27.06 27.07
N ILE A 35 7.49 -25.87 27.61
CA ILE A 35 8.17 -25.40 28.81
C ILE A 35 7.66 -26.24 29.99
N VAL A 36 8.52 -27.01 30.63
CA VAL A 36 8.14 -27.84 31.79
C VAL A 36 8.38 -27.12 33.11
N GLU A 37 9.38 -26.25 33.18
CA GLU A 37 9.67 -25.46 34.37
C GLU A 37 10.49 -24.21 34.04
N VAL A 38 10.25 -23.14 34.80
CA VAL A 38 11.02 -21.89 34.79
C VAL A 38 11.34 -21.51 36.22
N GLY A 39 12.60 -21.21 36.52
CA GLY A 39 13.01 -20.91 37.89
C GLY A 39 14.49 -20.55 38.04
N PRO A 40 15.01 -20.50 39.27
CA PRO A 40 16.42 -20.25 39.54
C PRO A 40 17.31 -21.33 38.89
N ALA A 41 18.40 -20.90 38.24
CA ALA A 41 19.30 -21.79 37.52
C ALA A 41 19.88 -22.88 38.43
N ALA A 42 20.26 -22.52 39.67
CA ALA A 42 20.80 -23.47 40.64
C ALA A 42 19.85 -24.64 40.96
N GLU A 43 18.54 -24.39 40.99
CA GLU A 43 17.53 -25.42 41.27
C GLU A 43 17.30 -26.32 40.06
N LEU A 44 17.11 -25.72 38.87
CA LEU A 44 16.84 -26.46 37.64
C LEU A 44 18.04 -27.31 37.20
N ASN A 45 19.28 -26.80 37.37
CA ASN A 45 20.50 -27.56 37.07
C ASN A 45 20.70 -28.79 37.98
N GLN A 46 20.12 -28.80 39.19
CA GLN A 46 20.14 -29.97 40.07
C GLN A 46 18.99 -30.93 39.77
N ARG A 47 17.86 -30.41 39.26
CA ARG A 47 16.65 -31.19 39.00
C ARG A 47 16.70 -31.90 37.65
N TYR A 48 17.27 -31.26 36.63
CA TYR A 48 17.19 -31.71 35.25
C TYR A 48 18.55 -32.06 34.63
N THR A 49 18.57 -33.09 33.79
CA THR A 49 19.62 -33.34 32.78
C THR A 49 19.04 -33.08 31.40
N ALA A 50 19.76 -32.39 30.53
CA ALA A 50 19.28 -32.07 29.18
C ALA A 50 20.07 -32.77 28.08
N THR A 51 19.42 -33.06 26.95
CA THR A 51 20.12 -33.47 25.73
C THR A 51 20.99 -32.32 25.22
N GLU A 52 20.45 -31.10 25.25
CA GLU A 52 21.18 -29.88 24.94
C GLU A 52 21.09 -28.88 26.10
N THR A 53 22.24 -28.38 26.56
CA THR A 53 22.29 -27.30 27.55
C THR A 53 22.84 -26.04 26.88
N ILE A 54 22.07 -24.96 26.91
CA ILE A 54 22.42 -23.67 26.31
C ILE A 54 22.78 -22.70 27.43
N ASP A 55 24.06 -22.32 27.49
CA ASP A 55 24.56 -21.31 28.41
C ASP A 55 24.14 -19.90 27.96
N CYS A 56 23.32 -19.27 28.79
CA CYS A 56 22.73 -17.96 28.56
C CYS A 56 23.31 -16.89 29.50
N ARG A 57 24.50 -17.14 30.09
CA ARG A 57 25.21 -16.10 30.84
C ARG A 57 25.35 -14.84 30.00
N ASP A 58 25.17 -13.71 30.68
CA ASP A 58 25.17 -12.38 30.06
C ASP A 58 24.10 -12.14 28.98
N CYS A 59 23.04 -12.95 28.98
CA CYS A 59 21.88 -12.81 28.10
C CYS A 59 20.57 -12.69 28.90
N ALA A 60 19.54 -12.14 28.25
CA ALA A 60 18.16 -12.27 28.68
C ALA A 60 17.50 -13.43 27.94
N ILE A 61 16.74 -14.27 28.66
CA ILE A 61 15.86 -15.29 28.08
C ILE A 61 14.45 -14.73 28.15
N ILE A 62 13.85 -14.47 27.00
CA ILE A 62 12.54 -13.82 26.85
C ILE A 62 11.58 -14.72 26.06
N PRO A 63 10.25 -14.58 26.22
CA PRO A 63 9.33 -15.10 25.22
C PRO A 63 9.71 -14.56 23.85
N GLY A 64 9.59 -15.39 22.83
CA GLY A 64 9.78 -14.94 21.46
C GLY A 64 8.84 -13.77 21.12
N LEU A 65 9.33 -12.82 20.34
CA LEU A 65 8.54 -11.65 19.94
C LEU A 65 7.42 -12.07 18.98
N ILE A 66 6.30 -11.36 19.06
CA ILE A 66 5.09 -11.61 18.28
C ILE A 66 4.84 -10.40 17.38
N ASN A 67 4.98 -10.60 16.08
CA ASN A 67 4.59 -9.63 15.06
C ASN A 67 3.12 -9.83 14.70
N GLY A 68 2.23 -9.08 15.36
CA GLY A 68 0.79 -9.28 15.26
C GLY A 68 0.14 -8.85 13.94
N HIS A 69 0.90 -8.25 13.02
CA HIS A 69 0.42 -7.86 11.69
C HIS A 69 1.57 -7.57 10.73
N ALA A 70 1.58 -8.24 9.57
CA ALA A 70 2.56 -8.08 8.50
C ALA A 70 1.95 -8.37 7.11
N HIS A 71 2.75 -8.04 6.08
CA HIS A 71 2.60 -8.49 4.69
C HIS A 71 3.93 -9.10 4.23
N VAL A 72 4.22 -10.32 4.69
CA VAL A 72 5.58 -10.88 4.66
C VAL A 72 6.14 -11.08 3.24
N PRO A 73 5.37 -11.34 2.17
CA PRO A 73 5.92 -11.37 0.82
C PRO A 73 6.44 -10.02 0.31
N MET A 74 5.96 -8.90 0.85
CA MET A 74 6.37 -7.56 0.43
C MET A 74 7.84 -7.24 0.77
N SER A 75 8.58 -8.14 1.42
CA SER A 75 10.04 -8.04 1.52
C SER A 75 10.75 -7.94 0.17
N LEU A 76 10.15 -8.49 -0.89
CA LEU A 76 10.63 -8.34 -2.28
C LEU A 76 10.37 -6.95 -2.87
N LEU A 77 9.53 -6.14 -2.22
CA LEU A 77 9.22 -4.75 -2.58
C LEU A 77 9.95 -3.74 -1.69
N ARG A 78 10.81 -4.21 -0.78
CA ARG A 78 11.57 -3.38 0.14
C ARG A 78 12.39 -2.33 -0.61
N GLY A 79 12.25 -1.07 -0.20
CA GLY A 79 13.02 0.04 -0.76
C GLY A 79 12.73 0.33 -2.23
N LEU A 80 11.65 -0.21 -2.81
CA LEU A 80 11.34 -0.05 -4.22
C LEU A 80 11.06 1.43 -4.57
N VAL A 81 10.17 2.07 -3.80
CA VAL A 81 9.87 3.51 -3.87
C VAL A 81 9.45 4.00 -2.48
N ALA A 82 10.03 5.11 -2.04
CA ALA A 82 9.72 5.78 -0.78
C ALA A 82 9.27 7.24 -1.01
N ASP A 83 8.74 7.87 0.05
CA ASP A 83 8.39 9.29 0.12
C ASP A 83 7.43 9.79 -0.97
N GLN A 84 6.47 8.94 -1.34
CA GLN A 84 5.36 9.29 -2.23
C GLN A 84 4.06 9.43 -1.44
N GLN A 85 3.12 10.22 -1.96
CA GLN A 85 1.75 10.20 -1.46
C GLN A 85 1.16 8.78 -1.62
N LEU A 86 0.34 8.33 -0.67
CA LEU A 86 -0.18 6.95 -0.64
C LEU A 86 -0.86 6.54 -1.95
N ASP A 87 -1.62 7.44 -2.58
CA ASP A 87 -2.25 7.18 -3.87
C ASP A 87 -1.23 7.00 -5.00
N VAL A 88 -0.18 7.82 -5.06
CA VAL A 88 0.91 7.67 -6.03
C VAL A 88 1.71 6.39 -5.76
N TRP A 89 1.97 6.05 -4.50
CA TRP A 89 2.69 4.84 -4.13
C TRP A 89 1.91 3.58 -4.54
N LEU A 90 0.62 3.49 -4.17
CA LEU A 90 -0.25 2.35 -4.49
C LEU A 90 -0.51 2.19 -5.99
N PHE A 91 -1.16 3.19 -6.60
CA PHE A 91 -1.59 3.09 -8.00
C PHE A 91 -0.41 3.25 -8.96
N GLY A 92 0.59 4.03 -8.56
CA GLY A 92 1.74 4.29 -9.39
C GLY A 92 2.70 3.12 -9.40
N TYR A 93 3.02 2.53 -8.25
CA TYR A 93 4.13 1.58 -8.14
C TYR A 93 3.69 0.20 -7.63
N MET A 94 3.02 0.12 -6.49
CA MET A 94 2.70 -1.16 -5.86
C MET A 94 1.75 -2.01 -6.70
N PHE A 95 0.52 -1.57 -6.96
CA PHE A 95 -0.47 -2.39 -7.69
C PHE A 95 0.02 -2.84 -9.07
N PRO A 96 0.70 -2.01 -9.88
CA PRO A 96 1.26 -2.48 -11.14
C PRO A 96 2.32 -3.57 -10.97
N VAL A 97 3.20 -3.46 -9.97
CA VAL A 97 4.20 -4.50 -9.68
C VAL A 97 3.52 -5.75 -9.15
N GLU A 98 2.58 -5.62 -8.19
CA GLU A 98 1.86 -6.75 -7.63
C GLU A 98 1.08 -7.52 -8.71
N SER A 99 0.34 -6.81 -9.55
CA SER A 99 -0.43 -7.42 -10.66
C SER A 99 0.42 -8.20 -11.66
N GLN A 100 1.71 -7.87 -11.77
CA GLN A 100 2.62 -8.46 -12.76
C GLN A 100 3.54 -9.53 -12.17
N PHE A 101 3.87 -9.43 -10.88
CA PHE A 101 4.91 -10.24 -10.24
C PHE A 101 4.44 -11.05 -9.04
N VAL A 102 3.30 -10.73 -8.42
CA VAL A 102 2.79 -11.54 -7.31
C VAL A 102 2.22 -12.83 -7.87
N ASP A 103 2.98 -13.90 -7.68
CA ASP A 103 2.63 -15.28 -7.96
C ASP A 103 3.09 -16.18 -6.80
N ALA A 104 2.90 -17.49 -6.94
CA ALA A 104 3.33 -18.47 -5.94
C ALA A 104 4.84 -18.38 -5.61
N GLU A 105 5.71 -18.13 -6.60
CA GLU A 105 7.15 -18.02 -6.37
C GLU A 105 7.51 -16.74 -5.62
N PHE A 106 6.85 -15.63 -5.97
CA PHE A 106 7.00 -14.36 -5.25
C PHE A 106 6.59 -14.50 -3.79
N SER A 107 5.38 -15.01 -3.52
CA SER A 107 4.88 -15.17 -2.16
C SER A 107 5.76 -16.11 -1.33
N PHE A 108 6.18 -17.24 -1.88
CA PHE A 108 7.07 -18.18 -1.18
C PHE A 108 8.44 -17.56 -0.89
N THR A 109 9.08 -16.93 -1.88
CA THR A 109 10.44 -16.38 -1.75
C THR A 109 10.47 -15.18 -0.81
N GLY A 110 9.50 -14.26 -0.93
CA GLY A 110 9.40 -13.11 -0.05
C GLY A 110 9.11 -13.52 1.40
N THR A 111 8.28 -14.55 1.60
CA THR A 111 8.03 -15.09 2.93
C THR A 111 9.29 -15.69 3.56
N LEU A 112 10.08 -16.48 2.82
CA LEU A 112 11.35 -17.01 3.34
C LEU A 112 12.33 -15.90 3.72
N LEU A 113 12.39 -14.82 2.93
CA LEU A 113 13.23 -13.66 3.24
C LEU A 113 12.78 -12.97 4.54
N SER A 114 11.48 -12.74 4.71
CA SER A 114 10.93 -12.16 5.94
C SER A 114 11.09 -13.08 7.15
N CYS A 115 10.92 -14.40 6.97
CA CYS A 115 11.15 -15.37 8.04
C CYS A 115 12.61 -15.35 8.51
N ALA A 116 13.57 -15.31 7.58
CA ALA A 116 14.99 -15.20 7.91
C ALA A 116 15.27 -13.94 8.76
N GLU A 117 14.75 -12.78 8.34
CA GLU A 117 14.89 -11.52 9.08
C GLU A 117 14.23 -11.57 10.47
N MET A 118 12.98 -12.03 10.54
CA MET A 118 12.22 -12.15 11.78
C MET A 118 12.89 -13.09 12.79
N ILE A 119 13.37 -14.26 12.34
CA ILE A 119 14.10 -15.21 13.20
C ILE A 119 15.38 -14.54 13.72
N ARG A 120 16.15 -13.85 12.86
CA ARG A 120 17.35 -13.11 13.30
C ARG A 120 17.02 -11.99 14.30
N GLY A 121 15.82 -11.41 14.22
CA GLY A 121 15.32 -10.36 15.11
C GLY A 121 14.61 -10.86 16.39
N GLY A 122 14.53 -12.17 16.62
CA GLY A 122 13.90 -12.72 17.83
C GLY A 122 12.38 -12.87 17.75
N THR A 123 11.80 -12.64 16.58
CA THR A 123 10.39 -12.89 16.30
C THR A 123 10.17 -14.39 16.07
N THR A 124 9.18 -14.95 16.75
CA THR A 124 8.84 -16.38 16.70
C THR A 124 7.47 -16.64 16.08
N THR A 125 6.57 -15.65 16.18
CA THR A 125 5.22 -15.71 15.67
C THR A 125 4.92 -14.47 14.84
N PHE A 126 4.28 -14.64 13.69
CA PHE A 126 3.72 -13.53 12.93
C PHE A 126 2.27 -13.76 12.51
N VAL A 127 1.56 -12.69 12.18
CA VAL A 127 0.22 -12.72 11.57
C VAL A 127 0.32 -12.04 10.21
N ASP A 128 0.13 -12.82 9.15
CA ASP A 128 0.15 -12.33 7.78
C ASP A 128 -1.26 -12.11 7.24
N MET A 129 -1.36 -11.16 6.31
CA MET A 129 -2.46 -11.11 5.38
C MET A 129 -1.96 -10.72 4.00
N TYR A 130 -1.97 -11.66 3.06
CA TYR A 130 -1.52 -11.40 1.69
C TYR A 130 -2.27 -12.29 0.69
N TYR A 131 -1.63 -12.54 -0.44
CA TYR A 131 -2.09 -13.41 -1.53
C TYR A 131 -1.21 -14.68 -1.60
N PHE A 132 -1.75 -15.75 -2.18
CA PHE A 132 -1.10 -17.06 -2.22
C PHE A 132 -0.68 -17.54 -0.82
N GLU A 133 -1.58 -17.41 0.15
CA GLU A 133 -1.31 -17.70 1.57
C GLU A 133 -1.00 -19.18 1.84
N GLU A 134 -1.32 -20.09 0.93
CA GLU A 134 -0.81 -21.46 1.01
C GLU A 134 0.72 -21.52 0.85
N GLU A 135 1.31 -20.64 0.04
CA GLU A 135 2.76 -20.58 -0.16
C GLU A 135 3.45 -19.82 0.97
N VAL A 136 2.77 -18.81 1.56
CA VAL A 136 3.20 -18.17 2.81
C VAL A 136 3.27 -19.21 3.93
N ALA A 137 2.20 -19.98 4.11
CA ALA A 137 2.13 -21.06 5.09
C ALA A 137 3.24 -22.11 4.90
N ARG A 138 3.50 -22.54 3.65
CA ARG A 138 4.60 -23.47 3.32
C ARG A 138 5.96 -22.91 3.68
N ALA A 139 6.23 -21.66 3.33
CA ALA A 139 7.50 -21.01 3.64
C ALA A 139 7.68 -20.82 5.15
N ALA A 140 6.63 -20.44 5.87
CA ALA A 140 6.65 -20.30 7.32
C ALA A 140 6.90 -21.64 8.03
N ASP A 141 6.25 -22.72 7.58
CA ASP A 141 6.47 -24.06 8.10
C ASP A 141 7.89 -24.56 7.80
N GLN A 142 8.39 -24.34 6.58
CA GLN A 142 9.78 -24.67 6.22
C GLN A 142 10.78 -23.92 7.08
N ALA A 143 10.52 -22.64 7.39
CA ALA A 143 11.37 -21.86 8.29
C ALA A 143 11.27 -22.33 9.75
N GLY A 144 10.22 -23.07 10.11
CA GLY A 144 9.94 -23.55 11.46
C GLY A 144 9.17 -22.55 12.33
N MET A 145 8.68 -21.44 11.75
CA MET A 145 7.99 -20.37 12.49
C MET A 145 6.55 -20.74 12.82
N ARG A 146 5.97 -20.01 13.79
CA ARG A 146 4.54 -20.01 14.05
C ARG A 146 3.89 -18.87 13.27
N ALA A 147 2.74 -19.11 12.64
CA ALA A 147 2.07 -18.09 11.86
C ALA A 147 0.54 -18.21 11.89
N ILE A 148 -0.13 -17.08 11.82
CA ILE A 148 -1.53 -16.99 11.39
C ILE A 148 -1.51 -16.40 9.98
N CYS A 149 -1.97 -17.15 8.99
CA CYS A 149 -1.87 -16.83 7.57
C CYS A 149 -3.26 -16.51 7.03
N GLY A 150 -3.50 -15.28 6.57
CA GLY A 150 -4.83 -14.75 6.26
C GLY A 150 -5.04 -14.52 4.77
N GLN A 151 -5.75 -15.43 4.10
CA GLN A 151 -6.10 -15.26 2.68
C GLN A 151 -6.89 -13.98 2.47
N THR A 152 -6.28 -13.02 1.78
CA THR A 152 -6.90 -11.72 1.52
C THR A 152 -8.09 -11.88 0.58
N VAL A 153 -9.21 -11.26 0.93
CA VAL A 153 -10.43 -11.16 0.10
C VAL A 153 -10.92 -9.72 0.02
N MET A 154 -11.37 -9.29 -1.16
CA MET A 154 -11.93 -7.95 -1.38
C MET A 154 -12.84 -7.90 -2.61
N ARG A 155 -13.51 -6.76 -2.84
CA ARG A 155 -14.46 -6.60 -3.97
C ARG A 155 -13.79 -6.54 -5.35
N LEU A 156 -12.52 -6.18 -5.40
CA LEU A 156 -11.73 -6.09 -6.63
C LEU A 156 -10.99 -7.41 -6.87
N PRO A 157 -10.66 -7.76 -8.13
CA PRO A 157 -9.79 -8.91 -8.41
C PRO A 157 -8.45 -8.79 -7.68
N THR A 158 -7.94 -9.91 -7.17
CA THR A 158 -6.64 -10.04 -6.51
C THR A 158 -5.70 -10.86 -7.38
N PRO A 159 -4.36 -10.85 -7.14
CA PRO A 159 -3.40 -11.63 -7.91
C PRO A 159 -3.71 -13.14 -8.00
N ASP A 160 -4.42 -13.70 -7.02
CA ASP A 160 -4.71 -15.13 -6.89
C ASP A 160 -6.20 -15.49 -7.00
N ALA A 161 -7.08 -14.49 -7.22
CA ALA A 161 -8.51 -14.69 -7.40
C ALA A 161 -9.16 -13.59 -8.27
N ASP A 162 -9.84 -14.01 -9.34
CA ASP A 162 -10.53 -13.10 -10.28
C ASP A 162 -11.76 -12.40 -9.67
N SER A 163 -12.29 -12.90 -8.56
CA SER A 163 -13.48 -12.39 -7.89
C SER A 163 -13.48 -12.72 -6.40
N PHE A 164 -14.31 -12.02 -5.62
CA PHE A 164 -14.40 -12.30 -4.19
C PHE A 164 -14.93 -13.72 -3.89
N ASP A 165 -15.86 -14.26 -4.70
CA ASP A 165 -16.37 -15.63 -4.55
C ASP A 165 -15.25 -16.65 -4.71
N ALA A 166 -14.40 -16.46 -5.73
CA ALA A 166 -13.21 -17.27 -5.94
C ALA A 166 -12.21 -17.14 -4.79
N GLY A 167 -12.06 -15.94 -4.22
CA GLY A 167 -11.22 -15.68 -3.05
C GLY A 167 -11.71 -16.40 -1.79
N ILE A 168 -13.01 -16.36 -1.50
CA ILE A 168 -13.62 -17.07 -0.36
C ILE A 168 -13.46 -18.59 -0.52
N GLU A 169 -13.70 -19.12 -1.71
CA GLU A 169 -13.55 -20.55 -1.99
C GLU A 169 -12.08 -21.00 -1.94
N ARG A 170 -11.14 -20.16 -2.37
CA ARG A 170 -9.71 -20.36 -2.18
C ARG A 170 -9.32 -20.38 -0.70
N ALA A 171 -9.79 -19.41 0.10
CA ALA A 171 -9.58 -19.36 1.54
C ALA A 171 -10.10 -20.63 2.23
N ARG A 172 -11.31 -21.09 1.86
CA ARG A 172 -11.88 -22.34 2.38
C ARG A 172 -11.00 -23.56 2.11
N ARG A 173 -10.48 -23.72 0.89
CA ARG A 173 -9.56 -24.82 0.56
C ARG A 173 -8.26 -24.74 1.35
N PHE A 174 -7.67 -23.55 1.42
CA PHE A 174 -6.45 -23.29 2.20
C PHE A 174 -6.65 -23.62 3.68
N MET A 175 -7.73 -23.14 4.28
CA MET A 175 -8.09 -23.42 5.68
C MET A 175 -8.34 -24.91 5.94
N ALA A 176 -8.89 -25.65 4.96
CA ALA A 176 -9.05 -27.09 5.05
C ALA A 176 -7.72 -27.86 4.95
N GLU A 177 -6.81 -27.44 4.07
CA GLU A 177 -5.48 -28.06 3.89
C GLU A 177 -4.64 -27.96 5.17
N TRP A 178 -4.67 -26.81 5.84
CA TRP A 178 -3.82 -26.52 7.01
C TRP A 178 -4.49 -26.79 8.36
N ARG A 179 -5.71 -27.35 8.36
CA ARG A 179 -6.46 -27.58 9.59
C ARG A 179 -5.71 -28.52 10.53
N GLY A 180 -5.47 -28.06 11.76
CA GLY A 180 -4.82 -28.84 12.80
C GLY A 180 -3.29 -28.88 12.72
N HIS A 181 -2.67 -28.09 11.85
CA HIS A 181 -1.22 -27.93 11.84
C HIS A 181 -0.74 -27.33 13.19
N PRO A 182 0.38 -27.83 13.80
CA PRO A 182 0.78 -27.44 15.16
C PRO A 182 1.26 -25.98 15.30
N ARG A 183 1.67 -25.35 14.18
CA ARG A 183 2.25 -23.99 14.16
C ARG A 183 1.56 -23.01 13.23
N ILE A 184 0.76 -23.48 12.28
CA ILE A 184 0.18 -22.64 11.23
C ILE A 184 -1.32 -22.63 11.40
N ILE A 185 -1.90 -21.44 11.51
CA ILE A 185 -3.33 -21.21 11.57
C ILE A 185 -3.75 -20.50 10.29
N ALA A 186 -4.33 -21.25 9.36
CA ALA A 186 -4.91 -20.69 8.16
C ALA A 186 -6.24 -19.98 8.48
N THR A 187 -6.42 -18.79 7.91
CA THR A 187 -7.64 -17.99 8.06
C THR A 187 -7.94 -17.16 6.81
N VAL A 188 -8.99 -16.33 6.89
CA VAL A 188 -9.40 -15.36 5.87
C VAL A 188 -9.26 -13.93 6.39
N ALA A 189 -8.82 -13.04 5.50
CA ALA A 189 -8.54 -11.65 5.81
C ALA A 189 -9.31 -10.71 4.87
N PRO A 190 -10.57 -10.32 5.17
CA PRO A 190 -11.21 -9.24 4.44
C PRO A 190 -10.39 -7.96 4.59
N HIS A 191 -9.87 -7.43 3.48
CA HIS A 191 -8.81 -6.42 3.49
C HIS A 191 -9.10 -5.22 4.40
N ALA A 192 -10.14 -4.43 4.10
CA ALA A 192 -10.53 -3.27 4.89
C ALA A 192 -11.98 -2.86 4.59
N PRO A 193 -12.63 -2.05 5.45
CA PRO A 193 -13.99 -1.59 5.24
C PRO A 193 -14.21 -0.89 3.89
N TYR A 194 -13.25 -0.14 3.36
CA TYR A 194 -13.41 0.60 2.10
C TYR A 194 -13.21 -0.28 0.84
N THR A 195 -12.69 -1.50 0.98
CA THR A 195 -12.53 -2.47 -0.13
C THR A 195 -13.50 -3.65 -0.03
N CYS A 196 -14.19 -3.83 1.10
CA CYS A 196 -15.09 -4.95 1.34
C CYS A 196 -16.55 -4.52 1.53
N THR A 197 -17.47 -5.32 1.02
CA THR A 197 -18.92 -5.16 1.22
C THR A 197 -19.36 -5.86 2.50
N ASP A 198 -20.57 -5.56 2.98
CA ASP A 198 -21.23 -6.30 4.05
C ASP A 198 -21.18 -7.82 3.84
N GLU A 199 -21.41 -8.27 2.59
CA GLU A 199 -21.46 -9.69 2.25
C GLU A 199 -20.10 -10.36 2.40
N ILE A 200 -19.02 -9.71 1.96
CA ILE A 200 -17.66 -10.24 2.12
C ILE A 200 -17.34 -10.46 3.59
N TYR A 201 -17.65 -9.49 4.46
CA TYR A 201 -17.42 -9.64 5.90
C TYR A 201 -18.24 -10.78 6.52
N ARG A 202 -19.54 -10.89 6.17
CA ARG A 202 -20.40 -11.95 6.70
C ARG A 202 -19.92 -13.34 6.27
N GLN A 203 -19.53 -13.51 5.02
CA GLN A 203 -19.00 -14.80 4.52
C GLN A 203 -17.65 -15.14 5.14
N ALA A 204 -16.76 -14.15 5.28
CA ALA A 204 -15.47 -14.35 5.94
C ALA A 204 -15.65 -14.74 7.42
N ALA A 205 -16.51 -14.03 8.16
CA ALA A 205 -16.82 -14.37 9.56
C ALA A 205 -17.44 -15.76 9.71
N ALA A 206 -18.37 -16.13 8.81
CA ALA A 206 -18.97 -17.47 8.79
C ALA A 206 -17.92 -18.57 8.54
N LEU A 207 -16.98 -18.32 7.62
CA LEU A 207 -15.87 -19.24 7.34
C LEU A 207 -14.92 -19.35 8.53
N CYS A 208 -14.54 -18.23 9.16
CA CYS A 208 -13.76 -18.23 10.41
C CYS A 208 -14.44 -19.05 11.51
N ALA A 209 -15.76 -18.90 11.69
CA ALA A 209 -16.54 -19.65 12.67
C ALA A 209 -16.55 -21.16 12.38
N GLU A 210 -16.64 -21.57 11.12
CA GLU A 210 -16.62 -22.98 10.69
C GLU A 210 -15.30 -23.68 11.03
N PHE A 211 -14.18 -22.96 10.92
CA PHE A 211 -12.85 -23.50 11.15
C PHE A 211 -12.29 -23.20 12.55
N GLY A 212 -12.93 -22.33 13.32
CA GLY A 212 -12.46 -21.89 14.64
C GLY A 212 -11.20 -21.02 14.56
N ALA A 213 -11.07 -20.20 13.51
CA ALA A 213 -9.92 -19.33 13.25
C ALA A 213 -10.28 -17.85 13.45
N PRO A 214 -9.30 -16.96 13.76
CA PRO A 214 -9.56 -15.54 13.89
C PRO A 214 -9.68 -14.84 12.54
N LEU A 215 -10.55 -13.84 12.43
CA LEU A 215 -10.64 -12.96 11.26
C LEU A 215 -9.58 -11.86 11.34
N ILE A 216 -8.93 -11.53 10.22
CA ILE A 216 -7.92 -10.46 10.15
C ILE A 216 -8.44 -9.32 9.26
N THR A 217 -8.30 -8.06 9.65
CA THR A 217 -8.72 -6.93 8.82
C THR A 217 -8.04 -5.62 9.25
N HIS A 218 -7.81 -4.69 8.32
CA HIS A 218 -7.36 -3.33 8.66
C HIS A 218 -8.55 -2.48 9.11
N LEU A 219 -8.42 -1.74 10.22
CA LEU A 219 -9.48 -0.85 10.70
C LEU A 219 -8.94 0.49 11.17
N SER A 220 -9.59 1.58 10.73
CA SER A 220 -9.34 2.94 11.22
C SER A 220 -7.86 3.33 11.14
N GLU A 221 -7.21 2.99 10.03
CA GLU A 221 -5.79 3.27 9.79
C GLU A 221 -5.56 4.77 9.55
N THR A 222 -6.41 5.41 8.74
CA THR A 222 -6.26 6.81 8.36
C THR A 222 -7.45 7.66 8.79
N ALA A 223 -7.22 8.95 9.05
CA ALA A 223 -8.31 9.89 9.36
C ALA A 223 -9.31 9.97 8.20
N ARG A 224 -8.81 9.91 6.96
CA ARG A 224 -9.61 9.89 5.74
C ARG A 224 -10.55 8.68 5.70
N GLU A 225 -10.07 7.48 6.02
CA GLU A 225 -10.92 6.28 6.10
C GLU A 225 -12.09 6.49 7.07
N VAL A 226 -11.81 7.05 8.26
CA VAL A 226 -12.83 7.31 9.27
C VAL A 226 -13.85 8.34 8.78
N GLU A 227 -13.39 9.44 8.19
CA GLU A 227 -14.25 10.49 7.62
C GLU A 227 -15.13 9.96 6.49
N GLU A 228 -14.56 9.18 5.56
CA GLU A 228 -15.30 8.56 4.46
C GLU A 228 -16.33 7.55 4.99
N SER A 229 -15.97 6.72 5.98
CA SER A 229 -16.90 5.78 6.60
C SER A 229 -18.04 6.49 7.32
N ILE A 230 -17.78 7.57 8.06
CA ILE A 230 -18.82 8.35 8.73
C ILE A 230 -19.75 9.00 7.69
N ARG A 231 -19.20 9.55 6.60
CA ARG A 231 -19.99 10.16 5.53
C ARG A 231 -20.87 9.15 4.81
N ASP A 232 -20.31 7.99 4.46
CA ASP A 232 -20.97 7.03 3.55
C ASP A 232 -21.76 5.95 4.29
N ARG A 233 -21.47 5.71 5.58
CA ARG A 233 -22.04 4.62 6.40
C ARG A 233 -22.54 5.07 7.77
N GLU A 234 -22.41 6.35 8.10
CA GLU A 234 -22.86 6.99 9.35
C GLU A 234 -22.16 6.48 10.63
N VAL A 235 -21.10 5.69 10.48
CA VAL A 235 -20.36 5.07 11.61
C VAL A 235 -18.86 4.97 11.29
N THR A 236 -18.05 4.85 12.34
CA THR A 236 -16.61 4.57 12.23
C THR A 236 -16.34 3.19 11.58
N PRO A 237 -15.15 2.96 11.00
CA PRO A 237 -14.78 1.67 10.43
C PRO A 237 -14.89 0.50 11.44
N ILE A 238 -14.47 0.73 12.69
CA ILE A 238 -14.57 -0.27 13.78
C ILE A 238 -16.04 -0.59 14.11
N ARG A 239 -16.91 0.43 14.22
CA ARG A 239 -18.33 0.20 14.46
C ARG A 239 -19.01 -0.45 13.26
N TYR A 240 -18.59 -0.14 12.03
CA TYR A 240 -19.04 -0.83 10.83
C TYR A 240 -18.65 -2.32 10.88
N ALA A 241 -17.39 -2.64 11.19
CA ALA A 241 -16.92 -4.03 11.33
C ALA A 241 -17.78 -4.82 12.33
N LYS A 242 -18.11 -4.22 13.49
CA LYS A 242 -19.07 -4.81 14.43
C LYS A 242 -20.45 -5.03 13.80
N ARG A 243 -20.99 -4.04 13.08
CA ARG A 243 -22.32 -4.10 12.44
C ARG A 243 -22.44 -5.21 11.40
N VAL A 244 -21.34 -5.53 10.70
CA VAL A 244 -21.33 -6.58 9.66
C VAL A 244 -20.91 -7.95 10.18
N GLY A 245 -20.69 -8.10 11.49
CA GLY A 245 -20.42 -9.39 12.14
C GLY A 245 -18.93 -9.79 12.18
N ALA A 246 -17.99 -8.90 11.85
CA ALA A 246 -16.56 -9.21 11.91
C ALA A 246 -16.09 -9.58 13.33
N PHE A 247 -16.81 -9.09 14.35
CA PHE A 247 -16.54 -9.34 15.76
C PHE A 247 -17.39 -10.46 16.37
N ASP A 248 -18.16 -11.20 15.56
CA ASP A 248 -18.89 -12.39 16.00
C ASP A 248 -17.96 -13.61 16.17
N VAL A 249 -16.73 -13.48 15.68
CA VAL A 249 -15.60 -14.41 15.83
C VAL A 249 -14.40 -13.66 16.43
N PRO A 250 -13.38 -14.36 16.97
CA PRO A 250 -12.12 -13.70 17.33
C PRO A 250 -11.61 -12.88 16.14
N CYS A 251 -11.29 -11.61 16.38
CA CYS A 251 -10.84 -10.69 15.33
C CYS A 251 -9.48 -10.09 15.71
N ILE A 252 -8.63 -9.88 14.71
CA ILE A 252 -7.35 -9.18 14.79
C ILE A 252 -7.45 -7.97 13.88
N ALA A 253 -7.54 -6.78 14.47
CA ALA A 253 -7.70 -5.51 13.78
C ALA A 253 -6.36 -4.78 13.70
N ALA A 254 -5.81 -4.66 12.49
CA ALA A 254 -4.58 -3.93 12.24
C ALA A 254 -4.78 -2.40 12.33
N HIS A 255 -3.70 -1.70 12.67
CA HIS A 255 -3.57 -0.24 12.83
C HIS A 255 -4.36 0.37 13.99
N CYS A 256 -5.69 0.47 13.87
CA CYS A 256 -6.57 1.11 14.86
C CYS A 256 -6.10 2.52 15.29
N VAL A 257 -5.49 3.28 14.38
CA VAL A 257 -4.83 4.57 14.67
C VAL A 257 -5.85 5.62 15.10
N HIS A 258 -6.97 5.70 14.39
CA HIS A 258 -8.03 6.69 14.61
C HIS A 258 -9.22 6.11 15.37
N ALA A 259 -8.97 5.16 16.27
CA ALA A 259 -10.01 4.60 17.14
C ALA A 259 -10.50 5.65 18.14
N THR A 260 -11.81 5.93 18.14
CA THR A 260 -12.46 6.80 19.14
C THR A 260 -12.62 6.08 20.48
N GLU A 261 -12.93 6.82 21.56
CA GLU A 261 -13.22 6.23 22.88
C GLU A 261 -14.35 5.18 22.83
N ASP A 262 -15.37 5.41 22.00
CA ASP A 262 -16.42 4.43 21.78
C ASP A 262 -15.90 3.20 21.03
N ASP A 263 -15.04 3.38 20.02
CA ASP A 263 -14.43 2.26 19.30
C ASP A 263 -13.57 1.39 20.23
N LEU A 264 -12.80 2.01 21.14
CA LEU A 264 -12.00 1.28 22.13
C LEU A 264 -12.88 0.44 23.06
N ARG A 265 -14.04 0.95 23.49
CA ARG A 265 -15.01 0.16 24.25
C ARG A 265 -15.57 -1.00 23.43
N LEU A 266 -15.90 -0.76 22.16
CA LEU A 266 -16.40 -1.81 21.27
C LEU A 266 -15.38 -2.93 21.07
N LEU A 267 -14.10 -2.59 20.83
CA LEU A 267 -13.02 -3.56 20.69
C LEU A 267 -12.84 -4.37 21.98
N ARG A 268 -12.87 -3.72 23.16
CA ARG A 268 -12.81 -4.42 24.45
C ARG A 268 -13.98 -5.37 24.64
N GLU A 269 -15.21 -4.91 24.43
CA GLU A 269 -16.43 -5.71 24.59
C GLU A 269 -16.44 -6.94 23.69
N ALA A 270 -16.04 -6.75 22.43
CA ALA A 270 -15.88 -7.81 21.44
C ALA A 270 -14.69 -8.73 21.73
N GLN A 271 -13.80 -8.33 22.65
CA GLN A 271 -12.51 -8.96 22.87
C GLN A 271 -11.66 -9.04 21.58
N ALA A 272 -11.85 -8.09 20.65
CA ALA A 272 -11.05 -7.99 19.44
C ALA A 272 -9.62 -7.53 19.76
N GLY A 273 -8.65 -8.09 19.05
CA GLY A 273 -7.26 -7.64 19.08
C GLY A 273 -7.09 -6.34 18.31
N ALA A 274 -6.34 -5.39 18.85
CA ALA A 274 -5.87 -4.21 18.13
C ALA A 274 -4.36 -4.29 17.96
N VAL A 275 -3.87 -4.17 16.74
CA VAL A 275 -2.44 -4.31 16.41
C VAL A 275 -1.96 -3.08 15.64
N PRO A 276 -1.60 -1.99 16.33
CA PRO A 276 -0.95 -0.87 15.68
C PRO A 276 0.44 -1.19 15.15
N CYS A 277 0.81 -0.54 14.06
CA CYS A 277 2.13 -0.67 13.41
C CYS A 277 2.86 0.68 13.40
N PRO A 278 3.52 1.07 14.51
CA PRO A 278 4.12 2.40 14.68
C PRO A 278 4.93 2.90 13.48
N THR A 279 5.89 2.12 12.96
CA THR A 279 6.76 2.60 11.86
C THR A 279 5.96 2.83 10.59
N SER A 280 5.10 1.89 10.20
CA SER A 280 4.22 2.06 9.03
C SER A 280 3.28 3.24 9.15
N ASN A 281 2.62 3.37 10.31
CA ASN A 281 1.71 4.47 10.57
C ASN A 281 2.41 5.84 10.48
N LEU A 282 3.69 5.93 10.86
CA LEU A 282 4.49 7.14 10.71
C LEU A 282 4.94 7.35 9.27
N LYS A 283 5.45 6.31 8.60
CA LYS A 283 5.99 6.38 7.22
C LYS A 283 4.91 6.76 6.20
N LEU A 284 3.69 6.25 6.37
CA LEU A 284 2.53 6.58 5.54
C LEU A 284 1.77 7.83 5.98
N ALA A 285 2.23 8.49 7.06
CA ALA A 285 1.54 9.61 7.70
C ALA A 285 0.08 9.30 8.11
N SER A 286 -0.20 8.02 8.40
CA SER A 286 -1.49 7.57 8.90
C SER A 286 -1.78 8.14 10.29
N GLY A 287 -0.76 8.26 11.15
CA GLY A 287 -0.87 8.91 12.47
C GLY A 287 -0.17 8.12 13.58
N VAL A 288 -0.56 8.35 14.83
CA VAL A 288 -0.06 7.60 15.99
C VAL A 288 -1.22 6.99 16.75
N ALA A 289 -1.24 5.67 16.88
CA ALA A 289 -2.29 4.98 17.61
C ALA A 289 -2.32 5.35 19.11
N PRO A 290 -3.50 5.41 19.74
CA PRO A 290 -3.65 5.86 21.12
C PRO A 290 -3.31 4.74 22.12
N PHE A 291 -2.06 4.23 22.10
CA PHE A 291 -1.59 3.10 22.91
C PHE A 291 -2.00 3.19 24.38
N ARG A 292 -1.75 4.34 25.02
CA ARG A 292 -2.11 4.56 26.42
C ARG A 292 -3.61 4.34 26.66
N ARG A 293 -4.47 4.86 25.79
CA ARG A 293 -5.93 4.69 25.91
C ARG A 293 -6.37 3.26 25.63
N MET A 294 -5.78 2.59 24.66
CA MET A 294 -6.04 1.17 24.39
C MET A 294 -5.76 0.31 25.62
N ILE A 295 -4.61 0.53 26.26
CA ILE A 295 -4.19 -0.17 27.49
C ILE A 295 -5.14 0.18 28.65
N GLU A 296 -5.36 1.47 28.94
CA GLU A 296 -6.24 1.93 30.03
C GLU A 296 -7.69 1.42 29.88
N THR A 297 -8.19 1.33 28.65
CA THR A 297 -9.54 0.83 28.37
C THR A 297 -9.66 -0.68 28.56
N GLY A 298 -8.54 -1.41 28.45
CA GLY A 298 -8.46 -2.87 28.53
C GLY A 298 -8.67 -3.57 27.18
N VAL A 299 -8.36 -2.90 26.07
CA VAL A 299 -8.32 -3.53 24.74
C VAL A 299 -7.20 -4.57 24.71
N ARG A 300 -7.40 -5.67 23.97
CA ARG A 300 -6.33 -6.64 23.71
C ARG A 300 -5.38 -6.04 22.68
N VAL A 301 -4.31 -5.40 23.13
CA VAL A 301 -3.41 -4.65 22.24
C VAL A 301 -2.08 -5.38 22.04
N GLY A 302 -1.64 -5.46 20.79
CA GLY A 302 -0.34 -5.99 20.37
C GLY A 302 0.46 -4.97 19.55
N LEU A 303 1.49 -5.42 18.85
CA LEU A 303 2.26 -4.64 17.87
C LEU A 303 2.47 -5.45 16.60
N GLY A 304 2.60 -4.77 15.47
CA GLY A 304 3.00 -5.37 14.21
C GLY A 304 3.93 -4.45 13.44
N THR A 305 4.59 -4.97 12.42
CA THR A 305 5.52 -4.20 11.58
C THR A 305 4.86 -3.69 10.30
N ASP A 306 3.71 -4.28 9.90
CA ASP A 306 3.18 -4.15 8.53
C ASP A 306 4.18 -4.75 7.49
N GLY A 307 3.98 -4.49 6.19
CA GLY A 307 4.85 -4.94 5.12
C GLY A 307 6.17 -4.16 5.00
N PRO A 308 7.29 -4.79 4.58
CA PRO A 308 8.58 -4.09 4.37
C PRO A 308 8.60 -3.02 3.26
N ALA A 309 7.48 -2.75 2.60
CA ALA A 309 7.35 -1.66 1.63
C ALA A 309 6.88 -0.35 2.29
N SER A 310 6.33 -0.42 3.52
CA SER A 310 5.85 0.69 4.33
C SER A 310 6.53 0.78 5.70
N ASN A 311 7.62 0.04 5.97
CA ASN A 311 8.35 0.06 7.24
C ASN A 311 9.77 0.69 7.15
N ASP A 312 10.82 0.04 6.64
CA ASP A 312 10.90 -1.01 5.61
C ASP A 312 11.66 -2.28 6.08
N ASP A 313 11.70 -2.55 7.39
CA ASP A 313 12.23 -3.81 7.95
C ASP A 313 11.13 -4.62 8.68
N GLN A 314 11.53 -5.69 9.38
CA GLN A 314 10.65 -6.50 10.24
C GLN A 314 11.16 -6.53 11.70
N ASP A 315 11.76 -5.43 12.17
CA ASP A 315 12.37 -5.33 13.52
C ASP A 315 11.35 -4.95 14.60
N MET A 316 10.92 -5.95 15.38
CA MET A 316 10.01 -5.74 16.52
C MET A 316 10.62 -4.91 17.65
N PHE A 317 11.96 -4.82 17.81
CA PHE A 317 12.55 -3.94 18.82
C PHE A 317 12.30 -2.47 18.51
N THR A 318 12.32 -2.09 17.22
CA THR A 318 11.95 -0.74 16.77
C THR A 318 10.49 -0.44 17.08
N GLU A 319 9.58 -1.37 16.78
CA GLU A 319 8.15 -1.20 17.09
C GLU A 319 7.88 -1.07 18.59
N ILE A 320 8.54 -1.89 19.42
CA ILE A 320 8.48 -1.81 20.90
C ILE A 320 8.97 -0.44 21.39
N GLN A 321 10.10 0.03 20.86
CA GLN A 321 10.66 1.32 21.24
C GLN A 321 9.74 2.49 20.87
N LEU A 322 9.18 2.47 19.66
CA LEU A 322 8.23 3.50 19.21
C LEU A 322 6.94 3.48 20.02
N ALA A 323 6.40 2.30 20.33
CA ALA A 323 5.22 2.16 21.19
C ALA A 323 5.45 2.71 22.60
N ALA A 324 6.69 2.64 23.11
CA ALA A 324 7.07 3.26 24.38
C ALA A 324 7.25 4.78 24.26
N LEU A 325 7.93 5.29 23.22
CA LEU A 325 8.35 6.69 23.15
C LEU A 325 7.28 7.64 22.61
N LEU A 326 6.51 7.22 21.59
CA LEU A 326 5.53 8.10 20.95
C LEU A 326 4.45 8.60 21.93
N PRO A 327 3.84 7.76 22.80
CA PRO A 327 2.86 8.24 23.77
C PRO A 327 3.43 9.28 24.74
N LYS A 328 4.70 9.14 25.13
CA LYS A 328 5.38 10.12 26.01
C LYS A 328 5.56 11.46 25.30
N GLY A 329 6.07 11.43 24.07
CA GLY A 329 6.28 12.63 23.26
C GLY A 329 4.98 13.39 22.97
N LEU A 330 3.89 12.68 22.68
CA LEU A 330 2.58 13.28 22.38
C LEU A 330 1.85 13.82 23.62
N SER A 331 1.95 13.13 24.75
CA SER A 331 1.23 13.51 25.98
C SER A 331 1.99 14.51 26.86
N GLY A 332 3.31 14.63 26.68
CA GLY A 332 4.18 15.33 27.62
C GLY A 332 4.36 14.61 28.96
N ASP A 333 3.82 13.40 29.11
CA ASP A 333 3.93 12.58 30.30
C ASP A 333 5.01 11.49 30.11
N PRO A 334 6.17 11.58 30.78
CA PRO A 334 7.24 10.61 30.63
C PRO A 334 6.90 9.22 31.20
N THR A 335 5.76 9.09 31.90
CA THR A 335 5.28 7.81 32.46
C THR A 335 4.31 7.07 31.54
N ALA A 336 3.87 7.68 30.44
CA ALA A 336 2.97 7.05 29.49
C ALA A 336 3.62 5.80 28.86
N VAL A 337 2.95 4.64 28.95
CA VAL A 337 3.41 3.34 28.42
C VAL A 337 4.85 3.01 28.89
N PRO A 338 5.05 2.63 30.16
CA PRO A 338 6.37 2.27 30.68
C PRO A 338 6.96 1.05 29.94
N ALA A 339 8.27 0.86 30.03
CA ALA A 339 9.00 -0.17 29.27
C ALA A 339 8.41 -1.59 29.44
N ARG A 340 8.02 -1.98 30.66
CA ARG A 340 7.39 -3.28 30.91
C ARG A 340 6.10 -3.48 30.09
N GLU A 341 5.28 -2.43 29.98
CA GLU A 341 4.03 -2.49 29.20
C GLU A 341 4.32 -2.50 27.70
N ALA A 342 5.25 -1.67 27.22
CA ALA A 342 5.67 -1.67 25.82
C ALA A 342 6.20 -3.04 25.38
N PHE A 343 7.00 -3.69 26.22
CA PHE A 343 7.50 -5.04 25.95
C PHE A 343 6.39 -6.11 26.01
N ALA A 344 5.39 -5.93 26.86
CA ALA A 344 4.21 -6.81 26.91
C ALA A 344 3.42 -6.78 25.60
N LEU A 345 3.33 -5.63 24.92
CA LEU A 345 2.65 -5.51 23.62
C LEU A 345 3.24 -6.44 22.55
N ALA A 346 4.54 -6.75 22.61
CA ALA A 346 5.21 -7.66 21.67
C ALA A 346 5.34 -9.10 22.19
N THR A 347 4.82 -9.40 23.38
CA THR A 347 4.92 -10.73 24.02
C THR A 347 3.56 -11.17 24.58
N CYS A 348 3.32 -11.10 25.89
CA CYS A 348 2.13 -11.70 26.50
C CYS A 348 0.82 -10.98 26.12
N TRP A 349 0.85 -9.65 25.93
CA TRP A 349 -0.32 -8.91 25.45
C TRP A 349 -0.49 -9.04 23.94
N GLY A 350 0.62 -9.12 23.18
CA GLY A 350 0.60 -9.46 21.76
C GLY A 350 -0.04 -10.82 21.49
N ALA A 351 0.33 -11.85 22.26
CA ALA A 351 -0.27 -13.18 22.20
C ALA A 351 -1.78 -13.13 22.46
N ARG A 352 -2.22 -12.29 23.41
CA ARG A 352 -3.64 -12.11 23.73
C ARG A 352 -4.38 -11.37 22.60
N ALA A 353 -3.75 -10.40 21.95
CA ALA A 353 -4.31 -9.69 20.81
C ALA A 353 -4.52 -10.61 19.61
N ILE A 354 -3.64 -11.60 19.41
CA ILE A 354 -3.76 -12.60 18.34
C ILE A 354 -4.45 -13.90 18.79
N HIS A 355 -4.98 -13.94 20.02
CA HIS A 355 -5.73 -15.07 20.61
C HIS A 355 -4.92 -16.36 20.86
N LEU A 356 -3.60 -16.25 21.00
CA LEU A 356 -2.66 -17.35 21.29
C LEU A 356 -2.04 -17.29 22.69
N ASP A 357 -2.58 -16.47 23.60
CA ASP A 357 -2.06 -16.32 24.97
C ASP A 357 -2.13 -17.58 25.83
N HIS A 358 -2.93 -18.57 25.42
CA HIS A 358 -2.94 -19.88 26.06
C HIS A 358 -1.75 -20.77 25.63
N LEU A 359 -1.07 -20.45 24.52
CA LEU A 359 0.05 -21.25 23.97
C LEU A 359 1.40 -20.57 24.15
N ILE A 360 1.49 -19.25 23.98
CA ILE A 360 2.75 -18.52 23.85
C ILE A 360 2.71 -17.16 24.58
N GLY A 361 3.73 -16.33 24.38
CA GLY A 361 3.81 -14.94 24.87
C GLY A 361 4.35 -14.78 26.28
N SER A 362 4.48 -15.86 27.04
CA SER A 362 5.11 -15.89 28.36
C SER A 362 5.82 -17.22 28.61
N LEU A 363 6.85 -17.20 29.45
CA LEU A 363 7.60 -18.37 29.87
C LEU A 363 6.94 -18.99 31.10
N GLU A 364 5.98 -19.88 30.87
CA GLU A 364 5.21 -20.55 31.90
C GLU A 364 5.15 -22.05 31.61
N ALA A 365 5.13 -22.87 32.66
CA ALA A 365 4.99 -24.31 32.51
C ALA A 365 3.68 -24.64 31.75
N GLY A 366 3.76 -25.52 30.75
CA GLY A 366 2.64 -25.91 29.89
C GLY A 366 2.51 -25.13 28.59
N LYS A 367 3.19 -23.98 28.45
CA LYS A 367 3.24 -23.22 27.19
C LYS A 367 4.27 -23.78 26.22
N ARG A 368 4.12 -23.47 24.92
CA ARG A 368 5.11 -23.84 23.89
C ARG A 368 6.39 -23.03 24.08
N ALA A 369 7.52 -23.67 23.84
CA ALA A 369 8.84 -23.07 23.98
C ALA A 369 9.19 -22.19 22.75
N ASP A 370 8.47 -21.07 22.63
CA ASP A 370 8.73 -19.99 21.69
C ASP A 370 9.54 -18.92 22.44
N ILE A 371 10.87 -18.91 22.25
CA ILE A 371 11.85 -18.22 23.11
C ILE A 371 12.87 -17.48 22.25
N ALA A 372 13.28 -16.30 22.69
CA ALA A 372 14.46 -15.61 22.17
C ALA A 372 15.49 -15.38 23.28
N VAL A 373 16.78 -15.44 22.92
CA VAL A 373 17.90 -15.15 23.81
C VAL A 373 18.63 -13.91 23.31
N VAL A 374 18.68 -12.86 24.13
CA VAL A 374 19.20 -11.52 23.77
C VAL A 374 20.47 -11.22 24.55
N GLU A 375 21.57 -10.90 23.87
CA GLU A 375 22.82 -10.51 24.53
C GLU A 375 22.70 -9.18 25.27
N LEU A 376 23.19 -9.11 26.50
CA LEU A 376 23.14 -7.92 27.35
C LEU A 376 24.51 -7.26 27.55
N HIS A 377 25.56 -7.70 26.85
CA HIS A 377 26.94 -7.27 27.09
C HIS A 377 27.58 -6.52 25.91
N ARG A 378 26.78 -6.15 24.90
CA ARG A 378 27.22 -5.32 23.78
C ARG A 378 27.47 -3.87 24.20
N LEU A 379 28.25 -3.13 23.40
CA LEU A 379 28.69 -1.77 23.74
C LEU A 379 27.52 -0.80 24.03
N HIS A 380 26.48 -0.82 23.20
CA HIS A 380 25.28 0.04 23.38
C HIS A 380 24.34 -0.46 24.49
N SER A 381 24.60 -1.66 24.99
CA SER A 381 23.83 -2.35 26.02
C SER A 381 24.51 -2.31 27.41
N ALA A 382 25.73 -1.76 27.50
CA ALA A 382 26.49 -1.65 28.75
C ALA A 382 26.49 -0.20 29.32
N PRO A 383 26.53 -0.01 30.66
CA PRO A 383 26.52 -1.01 31.73
C PRO A 383 25.11 -1.55 32.04
N ARG A 384 25.03 -2.60 32.88
CA ARG A 384 23.77 -3.15 33.40
C ARG A 384 23.52 -2.72 34.83
N TYR A 385 22.31 -2.27 35.10
CA TYR A 385 21.86 -1.91 36.45
C TYR A 385 20.94 -3.00 37.01
N THR A 386 21.10 -3.31 38.29
CA THR A 386 20.26 -4.27 39.04
C THR A 386 19.54 -3.62 40.23
N TYR A 387 19.58 -2.28 40.32
CA TYR A 387 18.98 -1.54 41.42
C TYR A 387 17.44 -1.64 41.42
N ALA A 388 16.81 -1.36 40.27
CA ALA A 388 15.37 -1.47 40.12
C ALA A 388 15.00 -2.89 39.65
N PRO A 389 13.98 -3.53 40.23
CA PRO A 389 13.56 -4.88 39.82
C PRO A 389 13.19 -5.00 38.34
N ASP A 390 12.76 -3.91 37.71
CA ASP A 390 12.30 -3.80 36.33
C ASP A 390 13.35 -3.19 35.38
N ALA A 391 14.60 -2.99 35.84
CA ALA A 391 15.67 -2.38 35.05
C ALA A 391 15.95 -3.12 33.73
N ILE A 392 15.71 -4.44 33.68
CA ILE A 392 15.86 -5.25 32.47
C ILE A 392 14.91 -4.79 31.35
N TYR A 393 13.69 -4.33 31.67
CA TYR A 393 12.76 -3.86 30.65
C TYR A 393 13.26 -2.56 30.00
N SER A 394 13.84 -1.65 30.79
CA SER A 394 14.46 -0.44 30.23
C SER A 394 15.54 -0.78 29.22
N HIS A 395 16.33 -1.83 29.49
CA HIS A 395 17.36 -2.30 28.56
C HIS A 395 16.74 -2.89 27.28
N LEU A 396 15.78 -3.81 27.43
CA LEU A 396 15.12 -4.49 26.32
C LEU A 396 14.36 -3.52 25.40
N VAL A 397 13.79 -2.45 25.95
CA VAL A 397 12.95 -1.50 25.19
C VAL A 397 13.74 -0.32 24.63
N TYR A 398 14.67 0.24 25.39
CA TYR A 398 15.32 1.50 25.00
C TYR A 398 16.72 1.33 24.40
N SER A 399 17.37 0.17 24.58
CA SER A 399 18.74 -0.06 24.08
C SER A 399 18.91 -1.30 23.21
N SER A 400 18.18 -2.38 23.46
CA SER A 400 18.32 -3.62 22.69
C SER A 400 17.91 -3.43 21.22
N ARG A 401 18.53 -4.23 20.36
CA ARG A 401 18.33 -4.24 18.90
C ARG A 401 18.14 -5.68 18.41
N ALA A 402 17.53 -5.87 17.24
CA ALA A 402 17.47 -7.18 16.58
C ALA A 402 18.83 -7.90 16.52
N ALA A 403 19.92 -7.17 16.23
CA ALA A 403 21.27 -7.72 16.16
C ALA A 403 21.82 -8.28 17.50
N ASP A 404 21.18 -7.97 18.63
CA ASP A 404 21.55 -8.49 19.95
C ASP A 404 20.99 -9.89 20.19
N VAL A 405 19.99 -10.32 19.42
CA VAL A 405 19.46 -11.69 19.47
C VAL A 405 20.55 -12.67 19.07
N ARG A 406 20.70 -13.73 19.87
CA ARG A 406 21.72 -14.79 19.71
C ARG A 406 21.09 -16.11 19.31
N ASP A 407 20.06 -16.52 20.04
CA ASP A 407 19.36 -17.78 19.82
C ASP A 407 17.85 -17.56 19.76
N VAL A 408 17.15 -18.38 18.95
CA VAL A 408 15.69 -18.38 18.82
C VAL A 408 15.21 -19.81 18.73
N LEU A 409 14.21 -20.12 19.56
CA LEU A 409 13.52 -21.39 19.56
C LEU A 409 12.04 -21.16 19.24
N VAL A 410 11.47 -22.02 18.41
CA VAL A 410 10.02 -22.08 18.18
C VAL A 410 9.59 -23.51 18.40
N ASP A 411 8.57 -23.70 19.23
CA ASP A 411 8.08 -25.04 19.53
C ASP A 411 9.19 -25.95 20.15
N GLY A 412 10.17 -25.33 20.83
CA GLY A 412 11.38 -25.97 21.35
C GLY A 412 12.47 -26.28 20.32
N ASN A 413 12.22 -26.08 19.02
CA ASN A 413 13.21 -26.30 17.97
C ASN A 413 14.06 -25.05 17.77
N ILE A 414 15.38 -25.21 17.69
CA ILE A 414 16.31 -24.11 17.49
C ILE A 414 16.28 -23.66 16.03
N LEU A 415 15.81 -22.44 15.79
CA LEU A 415 15.79 -21.82 14.45
C LEU A 415 17.00 -20.90 14.24
N LEU A 416 17.51 -20.31 15.32
CA LEU A 416 18.74 -19.51 15.35
C LEU A 416 19.63 -20.00 16.48
N ARG A 417 20.90 -20.29 16.18
CA ARG A 417 21.93 -20.62 17.19
C ARG A 417 23.14 -19.77 16.96
N ASP A 418 23.60 -19.04 17.98
CA ASP A 418 24.77 -18.16 17.88
C ASP A 418 24.72 -17.26 16.61
N ARG A 419 23.53 -16.73 16.31
CA ARG A 419 23.19 -15.88 15.15
C ARG A 419 23.25 -16.55 13.77
N GLN A 420 23.31 -17.88 13.72
CA GLN A 420 23.26 -18.66 12.50
C GLN A 420 21.88 -19.31 12.36
N LEU A 421 21.24 -19.11 11.21
CA LEU A 421 19.96 -19.76 10.88
C LEU A 421 20.18 -21.27 10.72
N GLN A 422 19.27 -22.07 11.27
CA GLN A 422 19.39 -23.53 11.31
C GLN A 422 18.50 -24.24 10.28
N THR A 423 17.39 -23.62 9.86
CA THR A 423 16.35 -24.27 9.03
C THR A 423 16.34 -23.83 7.58
N ILE A 424 16.93 -22.67 7.27
CA ILE A 424 16.86 -22.05 5.93
C ILE A 424 18.22 -21.46 5.53
N ASP A 425 18.50 -21.47 4.23
CA ASP A 425 19.74 -20.93 3.64
C ASP A 425 19.57 -19.45 3.28
N GLU A 426 20.09 -18.58 4.16
CA GLU A 426 20.07 -17.12 4.00
C GLU A 426 20.67 -16.67 2.65
N THR A 427 21.77 -17.31 2.21
CA THR A 427 22.47 -16.91 0.98
C THR A 427 21.65 -17.25 -0.25
N ALA A 428 21.07 -18.46 -0.29
CA ALA A 428 20.21 -18.89 -1.39
C ALA A 428 18.93 -18.04 -1.49
N ILE A 429 18.32 -17.69 -0.34
CA ILE A 429 17.14 -16.85 -0.29
C ILE A 429 17.43 -15.44 -0.83
N ILE A 430 18.52 -14.81 -0.38
CA ILE A 430 18.92 -13.48 -0.88
C ILE A 430 19.16 -13.51 -2.39
N ALA A 431 19.83 -14.55 -2.90
CA ALA A 431 20.08 -14.68 -4.33
C ALA A 431 18.77 -14.80 -5.14
N ARG A 432 17.81 -15.61 -4.67
CA ARG A 432 16.49 -15.76 -5.31
C ARG A 432 15.67 -14.47 -5.26
N ALA A 433 15.65 -13.80 -4.11
CA ALA A 433 15.00 -12.50 -3.94
C ALA A 433 15.59 -11.45 -4.89
N GLN A 434 16.91 -11.39 -5.01
CA GLN A 434 17.60 -10.46 -5.91
C GLN A 434 17.28 -10.73 -7.39
N ALA A 435 17.09 -12.00 -7.78
CA ALA A 435 16.68 -12.33 -9.15
C ALA A 435 15.27 -11.80 -9.47
N ILE A 436 14.33 -11.90 -8.52
CA ILE A 436 12.99 -11.32 -8.67
C ILE A 436 13.06 -9.78 -8.72
N ALA A 437 13.81 -9.17 -7.80
CA ALA A 437 14.00 -7.72 -7.77
C ALA A 437 14.60 -7.16 -9.08
N THR A 438 15.54 -7.88 -9.70
CA THR A 438 16.10 -7.50 -11.01
C THR A 438 15.01 -7.45 -12.09
N ARG A 439 14.09 -8.43 -12.13
CA ARG A 439 12.97 -8.44 -13.09
C ARG A 439 12.01 -7.27 -12.84
N ILE A 440 11.72 -6.95 -11.58
CA ILE A 440 10.88 -5.80 -11.19
C ILE A 440 11.55 -4.48 -11.64
N ASN A 441 12.85 -4.34 -11.41
CA ASN A 441 13.63 -3.19 -11.85
C ASN A 441 13.58 -3.00 -13.38
N GLU A 442 13.75 -4.08 -14.15
CA GLU A 442 13.66 -4.04 -15.61
C GLU A 442 12.26 -3.62 -16.09
N PHE A 443 11.21 -4.12 -15.44
CA PHE A 443 9.83 -3.75 -15.73
C PHE A 443 9.59 -2.26 -15.45
N LEU A 444 9.93 -1.76 -14.27
CA LEU A 444 9.75 -0.36 -13.91
C LEU A 444 10.58 0.57 -14.78
N ALA A 445 11.85 0.24 -15.05
CA ALA A 445 12.71 1.04 -15.92
C ALA A 445 12.18 1.13 -17.36
N THR A 446 11.54 0.07 -17.85
CA THR A 446 10.87 0.08 -19.17
C THR A 446 9.62 0.93 -19.14
N ARG A 447 8.81 0.82 -18.08
CA ARG A 447 7.56 1.56 -17.91
C ARG A 447 7.80 3.05 -17.69
N GLU A 448 8.76 3.43 -16.87
CA GLU A 448 9.04 4.84 -16.56
C GLU A 448 9.50 5.63 -17.79
N ARG A 449 10.26 4.98 -18.68
CA ARG A 449 10.70 5.56 -19.95
C ARG A 449 9.59 5.65 -20.99
N ASN A 450 8.45 4.97 -20.79
CA ASN A 450 7.39 4.87 -21.77
C ASN A 450 6.10 5.51 -21.24
N LEU A 451 5.87 6.78 -21.60
CA LEU A 451 4.67 7.53 -21.19
C LEU A 451 3.36 6.84 -21.61
N LEU A 452 3.36 6.13 -22.76
CA LEU A 452 2.21 5.34 -23.18
C LEU A 452 1.94 4.18 -22.22
N ALA A 453 2.99 3.48 -21.78
CA ALA A 453 2.86 2.41 -20.79
C ALA A 453 2.33 2.94 -19.44
N LYS A 454 2.79 4.12 -18.98
CA LYS A 454 2.25 4.80 -17.79
C LYS A 454 0.76 5.13 -17.93
N ILE A 455 0.31 5.60 -19.09
CA ILE A 455 -1.13 5.88 -19.32
C ILE A 455 -1.96 4.60 -19.44
N LEU A 456 -1.43 3.55 -20.10
CA LEU A 456 -2.13 2.27 -20.23
C LEU A 456 -2.40 1.62 -18.87
N ALA A 457 -1.47 1.76 -17.91
CA ALA A 457 -1.63 1.24 -16.55
C ALA A 457 -2.77 1.91 -15.76
N LEU A 458 -3.16 3.14 -16.12
CA LEU A 458 -4.28 3.85 -15.49
C LEU A 458 -5.66 3.44 -16.07
N GLY A 459 -5.69 2.57 -17.09
CA GLY A 459 -6.89 2.00 -17.67
C GLY A 459 -7.55 2.82 -18.80
N GLY A 460 -8.16 2.12 -19.77
CA GLY A 460 -9.14 2.72 -20.69
C GLY A 460 -8.62 3.50 -21.90
N VAL A 461 -7.43 3.19 -22.42
CA VAL A 461 -6.86 3.91 -23.58
C VAL A 461 -7.55 3.55 -24.88
N GLN A 462 -8.06 4.56 -25.59
CA GLN A 462 -8.50 4.43 -26.98
C GLN A 462 -7.46 5.05 -27.92
N GLN A 463 -7.05 4.28 -28.93
CA GLN A 463 -6.26 4.81 -30.05
C GLN A 463 -7.18 5.64 -30.95
N ALA A 464 -6.80 6.90 -31.21
CA ALA A 464 -7.53 7.77 -32.11
C ALA A 464 -6.80 7.95 -33.46
N GLU A 465 -7.54 8.48 -34.44
CA GLU A 465 -7.08 8.85 -35.79
C GLU A 465 -5.70 9.52 -35.84
N ILE A 466 -4.87 9.11 -36.80
CA ILE A 466 -3.43 9.41 -36.85
C ILE A 466 -3.12 10.78 -37.49
N PHE A 467 -4.02 11.32 -38.32
CA PHE A 467 -3.85 12.62 -38.98
C PHE A 467 -4.83 13.65 -38.43
N GLU A 468 -4.28 14.75 -37.90
CA GLU A 468 -5.04 15.91 -37.43
C GLU A 468 -4.66 17.12 -38.30
N ILE A 469 -5.66 17.67 -38.99
CA ILE A 469 -5.50 18.84 -39.86
C ILE A 469 -6.15 20.01 -39.13
N GLN A 470 -5.37 21.06 -38.90
CA GLN A 470 -5.88 22.24 -38.22
C GLN A 470 -5.25 23.51 -38.79
N VAL A 471 -6.04 24.56 -38.83
CA VAL A 471 -5.56 25.92 -39.03
C VAL A 471 -6.06 26.79 -37.89
N LYS A 472 -5.22 27.73 -37.45
CA LYS A 472 -5.62 28.77 -36.51
C LYS A 472 -5.41 30.12 -37.17
N ALA A 473 -6.29 31.08 -36.90
CA ALA A 473 -6.13 32.46 -37.32
C ALA A 473 -6.48 33.39 -36.17
N ARG A 474 -5.68 34.44 -35.98
CA ARG A 474 -6.01 35.51 -35.02
C ARG A 474 -7.06 36.41 -35.67
N LEU A 475 -8.16 36.66 -34.98
CA LEU A 475 -9.27 37.45 -35.50
C LEU A 475 -9.23 38.87 -34.97
N HIS A 476 -9.46 39.83 -35.87
CA HIS A 476 -9.90 41.17 -35.48
C HIS A 476 -11.38 41.11 -35.07
N PRO A 477 -11.89 42.00 -34.18
CA PRO A 477 -13.30 42.01 -33.79
C PRO A 477 -14.30 42.02 -34.96
N ALA A 478 -13.95 42.64 -36.09
CA ALA A 478 -14.76 42.67 -37.31
C ALA A 478 -14.86 41.30 -38.04
N ASP A 479 -13.97 40.35 -37.72
CA ASP A 479 -13.89 39.05 -38.38
C ASP A 479 -14.79 38.02 -37.72
N VAL A 480 -15.16 38.24 -36.45
CA VAL A 480 -16.04 37.35 -35.69
C VAL A 480 -17.42 37.24 -36.35
N GLU A 481 -17.99 38.37 -36.78
CA GLU A 481 -19.27 38.39 -37.51
C GLU A 481 -19.18 37.65 -38.85
N ARG A 482 -18.03 37.69 -39.52
CA ARG A 482 -17.79 36.94 -40.77
C ARG A 482 -17.77 35.43 -40.53
N VAL A 483 -17.11 35.00 -39.45
CA VAL A 483 -17.12 33.58 -39.03
C VAL A 483 -18.53 33.11 -38.69
N LEU A 484 -19.34 33.93 -38.03
CA LEU A 484 -20.73 33.57 -37.72
C LEU A 484 -21.62 33.54 -38.97
N ALA A 485 -21.42 34.49 -39.89
CA ALA A 485 -22.18 34.54 -41.15
C ALA A 485 -21.92 33.32 -42.03
N VAL A 486 -20.68 32.81 -42.09
CA VAL A 486 -20.34 31.65 -42.93
C VAL A 486 -21.11 30.39 -42.55
N LEU A 487 -21.51 30.25 -41.28
CA LEU A 487 -22.23 29.06 -40.79
C LEU A 487 -23.62 28.91 -41.42
N ASN A 488 -24.16 29.98 -42.02
CA ASN A 488 -25.43 29.97 -42.76
C ASN A 488 -25.23 29.78 -44.27
N HIS A 489 -24.00 29.58 -44.74
CA HIS A 489 -23.73 29.40 -46.16
C HIS A 489 -24.36 28.09 -46.68
N PRO A 490 -25.01 28.08 -47.86
CA PRO A 490 -25.73 26.90 -48.38
C PRO A 490 -24.88 25.62 -48.51
N ALA A 491 -23.57 25.77 -48.66
CA ALA A 491 -22.63 24.64 -48.75
C ALA A 491 -22.22 24.05 -47.40
N ILE A 492 -22.62 24.66 -46.28
CA ILE A 492 -22.24 24.26 -44.92
C ILE A 492 -23.49 23.76 -44.19
N THR A 493 -23.43 22.53 -43.68
CA THR A 493 -24.47 21.99 -42.80
C THR A 493 -23.95 21.91 -41.38
N VAL A 494 -24.50 22.70 -40.45
CA VAL A 494 -24.16 22.61 -39.03
C VAL A 494 -24.88 21.41 -38.42
N THR A 495 -24.10 20.42 -37.97
CA THR A 495 -24.63 19.18 -37.37
C THR A 495 -24.72 19.26 -35.85
N LYS A 496 -23.87 20.09 -35.21
CA LYS A 496 -23.87 20.26 -33.75
C LYS A 496 -23.22 21.56 -33.33
N THR A 497 -23.83 22.25 -32.37
CA THR A 497 -23.26 23.43 -31.70
C THR A 497 -22.96 23.10 -30.24
N SER A 498 -21.91 23.70 -29.68
CA SER A 498 -21.59 23.59 -28.25
C SER A 498 -20.77 24.77 -27.77
N GLU A 499 -20.97 25.17 -26.53
CA GLU A 499 -20.17 26.16 -25.83
C GLU A 499 -19.48 25.49 -24.64
N ARG A 500 -18.20 25.81 -24.44
CA ARG A 500 -17.41 25.17 -23.41
C ARG A 500 -16.28 26.06 -22.87
N THR A 501 -15.95 25.89 -21.60
CA THR A 501 -14.72 26.40 -21.00
C THR A 501 -13.78 25.21 -20.80
N GLN A 502 -12.55 25.33 -21.30
CA GLN A 502 -11.54 24.28 -21.21
C GLN A 502 -10.37 24.78 -20.38
N TYR A 503 -10.02 24.00 -19.37
CA TYR A 503 -8.78 24.15 -18.61
C TYR A 503 -7.86 23.02 -19.04
N ASP A 504 -6.78 23.36 -19.72
CA ASP A 504 -5.76 22.43 -20.20
C ASP A 504 -4.49 22.59 -19.37
N THR A 505 -4.06 21.53 -18.70
CA THR A 505 -2.73 21.44 -18.07
C THR A 505 -1.86 20.53 -18.94
N TYR A 506 -0.75 21.07 -19.43
CA TYR A 506 0.22 20.37 -20.27
C TYR A 506 1.46 20.01 -19.46
N PHE A 507 1.77 18.73 -19.44
CA PHE A 507 2.99 18.15 -18.94
C PHE A 507 3.92 17.91 -20.12
N ILE A 508 5.07 18.57 -20.10
CA ILE A 508 6.03 18.59 -21.20
C ILE A 508 7.29 17.85 -20.75
N PHE A 509 7.77 16.94 -21.60
CA PHE A 509 8.93 16.11 -21.34
C PHE A 509 10.10 16.45 -22.26
N ALA A 510 11.33 16.20 -21.82
CA ALA A 510 12.56 16.52 -22.54
C ALA A 510 12.68 15.84 -23.91
N ASN A 511 12.00 14.70 -24.09
CA ASN A 511 11.93 13.97 -25.35
C ASN A 511 10.93 14.58 -26.37
N GLY A 512 10.26 15.69 -26.03
CA GLY A 512 9.30 16.37 -26.90
C GLY A 512 7.87 15.83 -26.82
N GLU A 513 7.63 14.72 -26.10
CA GLU A 513 6.28 14.23 -25.82
C GLU A 513 5.55 15.18 -24.86
N ARG A 514 4.22 15.18 -24.94
CA ARG A 514 3.37 15.99 -24.05
C ARG A 514 2.18 15.18 -23.57
N ILE A 515 1.88 15.25 -22.28
CA ILE A 515 0.61 14.77 -21.73
C ILE A 515 -0.26 15.98 -21.43
N ARG A 516 -1.51 15.96 -21.90
CA ARG A 516 -2.47 17.02 -21.61
C ARG A 516 -3.61 16.47 -20.76
N ILE A 517 -3.79 17.06 -19.59
CA ILE A 517 -4.98 16.89 -18.76
C ILE A 517 -5.94 17.99 -19.15
N ARG A 518 -7.18 17.63 -19.47
CA ARG A 518 -8.22 18.57 -19.85
C ARG A 518 -9.42 18.44 -18.95
N GLU A 519 -9.86 19.56 -18.40
CA GLU A 519 -11.16 19.74 -17.78
C GLU A 519 -12.07 20.51 -18.77
N ASP A 520 -13.14 19.86 -19.24
CA ASP A 520 -14.04 20.38 -20.27
C ASP A 520 -15.45 20.64 -19.69
N HIS A 521 -15.76 21.90 -19.41
CA HIS A 521 -17.06 22.37 -18.93
C HIS A 521 -17.94 22.75 -20.11
N ARG A 522 -19.12 22.12 -20.26
CA ARG A 522 -20.10 22.56 -21.26
C ARG A 522 -21.12 23.49 -20.63
N THR A 523 -21.45 24.58 -21.32
CA THR A 523 -22.43 25.58 -20.87
C THR A 523 -23.66 25.63 -21.77
N ASP A 524 -23.70 24.83 -22.84
CA ASP A 524 -24.81 24.82 -23.80
C ASP A 524 -26.05 24.02 -23.31
N PRO A 525 -27.27 24.28 -23.83
CA PRO A 525 -28.47 23.55 -23.44
C PRO A 525 -28.33 22.02 -23.61
N GLY A 526 -28.59 21.25 -22.55
CA GLY A 526 -28.33 19.81 -22.52
C GLY A 526 -26.88 19.44 -22.18
N ALA A 527 -26.11 20.39 -21.64
CA ALA A 527 -24.81 20.14 -21.04
C ALA A 527 -24.91 19.16 -19.86
N ARG A 528 -23.79 18.49 -19.61
CA ARG A 528 -23.62 17.62 -18.43
C ARG A 528 -23.44 18.54 -17.22
N PRO A 529 -23.98 18.18 -16.05
CA PRO A 529 -23.75 18.96 -14.84
C PRO A 529 -22.29 18.89 -14.36
N GLN A 530 -21.58 17.80 -14.65
CA GLN A 530 -20.18 17.62 -14.28
C GLN A 530 -19.22 17.84 -15.46
N PRO A 531 -18.03 18.40 -15.22
CA PRO A 531 -17.00 18.57 -16.23
C PRO A 531 -16.51 17.22 -16.75
N LYS A 532 -16.07 17.17 -18.01
CA LYS A 532 -15.41 15.98 -18.54
C LYS A 532 -13.90 16.13 -18.36
N TYR A 533 -13.29 15.26 -17.58
CA TYR A 533 -11.84 15.15 -17.43
C TYR A 533 -11.27 14.17 -18.46
N THR A 534 -10.14 14.50 -19.08
CA THR A 534 -9.52 13.66 -20.10
C THR A 534 -8.01 13.81 -20.11
N LEU A 535 -7.31 12.69 -20.08
CA LEU A 535 -5.87 12.58 -20.26
C LEU A 535 -5.57 12.32 -21.74
N THR A 536 -4.60 13.02 -22.33
CA THR A 536 -4.15 12.78 -23.71
C THR A 536 -2.64 12.75 -23.80
N LEU A 537 -2.04 11.61 -24.17
CA LEU A 537 -0.65 11.59 -24.64
C LEU A 537 -0.58 12.01 -26.10
N MET A 538 0.29 12.97 -26.36
CA MET A 538 0.54 13.59 -27.65
C MET A 538 2.01 13.35 -27.96
N ALA A 539 2.27 12.40 -28.86
CA ALA A 539 3.61 12.19 -29.39
C ALA A 539 4.08 13.41 -30.17
N GLU A 540 5.40 13.53 -30.36
CA GLU A 540 5.99 14.56 -31.20
C GLU A 540 5.35 14.53 -32.60
N ALA A 541 4.87 15.69 -33.05
CA ALA A 541 4.11 15.77 -34.29
C ALA A 541 5.04 15.94 -35.49
N ARG A 542 4.95 15.05 -36.47
CA ARG A 542 5.55 15.29 -37.79
C ARG A 542 4.72 16.33 -38.51
N ARG A 543 5.31 17.50 -38.74
CA ARG A 543 4.74 18.59 -39.52
C ARG A 543 4.97 18.32 -40.99
N PHE A 544 3.93 18.50 -41.80
CA PHE A 544 4.04 18.51 -43.25
C PHE A 544 3.77 19.93 -43.74
N ASP A 545 4.63 20.44 -44.61
CA ASP A 545 4.48 21.77 -45.17
C ASP A 545 3.26 21.79 -46.09
N HIS A 546 2.25 22.57 -45.71
CA HIS A 546 1.13 22.94 -46.57
C HIS A 546 0.97 24.47 -46.50
N PRO A 547 0.77 25.18 -47.63
CA PRO A 547 0.90 26.64 -47.69
C PRO A 547 0.01 27.43 -46.72
N LYS A 548 -1.15 26.88 -46.35
CA LYS A 548 -2.20 27.57 -45.58
C LYS A 548 -2.77 26.79 -44.39
N ALA A 549 -2.25 25.60 -44.10
CA ALA A 549 -2.79 24.76 -43.03
C ALA A 549 -1.66 23.97 -42.37
N MET A 550 -1.79 23.70 -41.07
CA MET A 550 -0.86 22.83 -40.39
C MET A 550 -1.40 21.40 -40.42
N MET A 551 -0.71 20.53 -41.16
CA MET A 551 -0.97 19.10 -41.14
C MET A 551 -0.03 18.44 -40.12
N LEU A 552 -0.62 17.85 -39.08
CA LEU A 552 0.10 17.13 -38.05
C LEU A 552 -0.22 15.64 -38.18
N SER A 553 0.82 14.81 -38.25
CA SER A 553 0.70 13.38 -37.95
C SER A 553 1.33 13.10 -36.59
N ARG A 554 0.52 12.57 -35.66
CA ARG A 554 0.99 12.10 -34.35
C ARG A 554 0.08 11.00 -33.84
N ALA A 555 0.69 10.03 -33.15
CA ALA A 555 -0.07 9.10 -32.34
C ALA A 555 -0.71 9.86 -31.17
N ARG A 556 -2.00 9.62 -30.95
CA ARG A 556 -2.77 10.25 -29.88
C ARG A 556 -3.51 9.17 -29.10
N TYR A 557 -3.23 9.13 -27.81
CA TYR A 557 -3.84 8.18 -26.88
C TYR A 557 -4.65 8.95 -25.87
N THR A 558 -5.91 8.57 -25.71
CA THR A 558 -6.85 9.30 -24.83
C THR A 558 -7.41 8.34 -23.79
N ALA A 559 -7.41 8.77 -22.52
CA ALA A 559 -7.99 8.05 -21.39
C ALA A 559 -8.85 9.02 -20.53
N PRO A 560 -9.80 8.51 -19.74
CA PRO A 560 -10.39 9.28 -18.64
C PRO A 560 -9.30 9.83 -17.70
N ALA A 561 -9.54 11.00 -17.10
CA ALA A 561 -8.64 11.56 -16.09
C ALA A 561 -9.35 11.58 -14.74
N ASP A 562 -9.30 10.45 -14.05
CA ASP A 562 -10.08 10.18 -12.83
C ASP A 562 -9.32 10.54 -11.53
N HIS A 563 -8.10 11.06 -11.63
CA HIS A 563 -7.29 11.54 -10.51
C HIS A 563 -7.05 13.05 -10.55
N THR A 564 -6.54 13.61 -9.45
CA THR A 564 -6.24 15.05 -9.37
C THR A 564 -5.04 15.44 -10.23
N VAL A 565 -4.95 16.72 -10.63
CA VAL A 565 -3.77 17.25 -11.36
C VAL A 565 -2.48 17.05 -10.54
N ARG A 566 -2.56 17.16 -9.21
CA ARG A 566 -1.44 16.90 -8.28
C ARG A 566 -0.95 15.45 -8.41
N PHE A 567 -1.84 14.47 -8.36
CA PHE A 567 -1.50 13.06 -8.57
C PHE A 567 -0.78 12.85 -9.90
N TYR A 568 -1.33 13.38 -11.00
CA TYR A 568 -0.72 13.18 -12.31
C TYR A 568 0.66 13.83 -12.41
N ARG A 569 0.86 14.99 -11.79
CA ARG A 569 2.16 15.66 -11.76
C ARG A 569 3.21 14.79 -11.08
N GLU A 570 2.87 14.23 -9.92
CA GLU A 570 3.75 13.35 -9.14
C GLU A 570 4.00 12.02 -9.85
N TYR A 571 2.98 11.46 -10.51
CA TYR A 571 3.07 10.19 -11.24
C TYR A 571 3.89 10.27 -12.53
N PHE A 572 3.68 11.33 -13.33
CA PHE A 572 4.36 11.48 -14.61
C PHE A 572 5.73 12.17 -14.49
N GLN A 573 5.93 13.02 -13.48
CA GLN A 573 7.16 13.77 -13.25
C GLN A 573 7.62 14.58 -14.49
N PRO A 574 6.80 15.52 -14.98
CA PRO A 574 7.16 16.30 -16.17
C PRO A 574 8.29 17.30 -15.91
N ASP A 575 9.09 17.57 -16.95
CA ASP A 575 10.16 18.58 -16.90
C ASP A 575 9.61 20.01 -16.83
N ARG A 576 8.44 20.25 -17.45
CA ARG A 576 7.75 21.54 -17.43
C ARG A 576 6.24 21.38 -17.43
N ILE A 577 5.55 22.30 -16.77
CA ILE A 577 4.08 22.37 -16.73
C ILE A 577 3.64 23.70 -17.32
N GLU A 578 2.68 23.67 -18.23
CA GLU A 578 2.04 24.85 -18.82
C GLU A 578 0.53 24.76 -18.65
N GLU A 579 -0.12 25.86 -18.29
CA GLU A 579 -1.57 25.90 -18.11
C GLU A 579 -2.22 26.86 -19.11
N LEU A 580 -3.36 26.43 -19.64
CA LEU A 580 -4.12 27.18 -20.64
C LEU A 580 -5.61 27.11 -20.32
N GLU A 581 -6.20 28.28 -20.06
CA GLU A 581 -7.65 28.42 -20.00
C GLU A 581 -8.18 29.01 -21.30
N LYS A 582 -9.26 28.43 -21.82
CA LYS A 582 -9.96 29.01 -22.97
C LYS A 582 -11.46 28.78 -22.98
N GLN A 583 -12.18 29.77 -23.47
CA GLN A 583 -13.57 29.65 -23.86
C GLN A 583 -13.67 29.30 -25.33
N ARG A 584 -14.49 28.31 -25.67
CA ARG A 584 -14.68 27.82 -27.03
C ARG A 584 -16.16 27.74 -27.38
N ARG A 585 -16.51 28.42 -28.47
CA ARG A 585 -17.74 28.14 -29.24
C ARG A 585 -17.40 27.24 -30.40
N ARG A 586 -18.06 26.10 -30.50
CA ARG A 586 -17.77 25.07 -31.51
C ARG A 586 -19.00 24.72 -32.32
N TRP A 587 -18.82 24.72 -33.63
CA TRP A 587 -19.75 24.17 -34.61
C TRP A 587 -19.11 22.99 -35.32
N ARG A 588 -19.73 21.80 -35.21
CA ARG A 588 -19.44 20.69 -36.11
C ARG A 588 -20.23 20.89 -37.38
N ILE A 589 -19.55 20.84 -38.50
CA ILE A 589 -20.13 21.07 -39.81
C ILE A 589 -19.81 19.92 -40.76
N LEU A 590 -20.66 19.76 -41.75
CA LEU A 590 -20.36 19.01 -42.97
C LEU A 590 -20.11 20.04 -44.09
N TYR A 591 -18.97 19.96 -44.75
CA TYR A 591 -18.64 20.77 -45.93
C TYR A 591 -18.09 19.84 -47.02
N ARG A 592 -18.79 19.81 -48.17
CA ARG A 592 -18.49 18.91 -49.30
C ARG A 592 -18.26 17.46 -48.85
N ASP A 593 -19.18 16.93 -48.05
CA ASP A 593 -19.18 15.55 -47.50
C ASP A 593 -18.05 15.22 -46.51
N HIS A 594 -17.29 16.22 -46.03
CA HIS A 594 -16.26 16.03 -45.02
C HIS A 594 -16.65 16.76 -43.72
N ASP A 595 -16.35 16.13 -42.58
CA ASP A 595 -16.63 16.69 -41.27
C ASP A 595 -15.52 17.66 -40.81
N PHE A 596 -15.93 18.83 -40.34
CA PHE A 596 -15.03 19.81 -39.73
C PHE A 596 -15.60 20.31 -38.41
N ALA A 597 -14.71 20.80 -37.54
CA ALA A 597 -15.06 21.59 -36.38
C ALA A 597 -14.53 23.01 -36.58
N ILE A 598 -15.43 23.98 -36.71
CA ILE A 598 -15.11 25.40 -36.64
C ILE A 598 -15.22 25.81 -35.17
N ASN A 599 -14.12 26.31 -34.62
CA ASN A 599 -14.02 26.78 -33.24
C ASN A 599 -13.71 28.27 -33.23
N LEU A 600 -14.44 29.02 -32.41
CA LEU A 600 -14.10 30.37 -32.01
C LEU A 600 -13.58 30.30 -30.57
N ASP A 601 -12.29 30.52 -30.40
CA ASP A 601 -11.56 30.36 -29.15
C ASP A 601 -11.13 31.71 -28.58
N THR A 602 -11.37 31.94 -27.30
CA THR A 602 -10.84 33.07 -26.54
C THR A 602 -9.93 32.52 -25.44
N LEU A 603 -8.65 32.90 -25.46
CA LEU A 603 -7.70 32.51 -24.42
C LEU A 603 -7.86 33.45 -23.22
N ILE A 604 -8.03 32.90 -22.03
CA ILE A 604 -8.25 33.68 -20.80
C ILE A 604 -6.88 33.99 -20.15
N GLY A 605 -6.74 35.19 -19.57
CA GLY A 605 -5.51 35.64 -18.90
C GLY A 605 -4.50 36.35 -19.82
N GLN A 606 -4.71 36.37 -21.13
CA GLN A 606 -3.86 37.10 -22.10
C GLN A 606 -4.68 38.16 -22.86
N ALA A 607 -4.98 39.26 -22.16
CA ALA A 607 -5.93 40.30 -22.59
C ALA A 607 -5.63 40.94 -23.97
N ASP A 608 -4.39 40.84 -24.48
CA ASP A 608 -3.97 41.47 -25.73
C ASP A 608 -4.18 40.63 -26.99
N ARG A 609 -4.63 39.36 -26.91
CA ARG A 609 -4.53 38.44 -28.06
C ARG A 609 -5.78 38.25 -28.94
N GLY A 610 -6.94 38.79 -28.56
CA GLY A 610 -8.17 38.71 -29.38
C GLY A 610 -8.69 37.28 -29.60
N PRO A 611 -9.88 37.09 -30.20
CA PRO A 611 -10.41 35.76 -30.47
C PRO A 611 -9.62 35.06 -31.60
N PHE A 612 -9.61 33.73 -31.58
CA PHE A 612 -8.98 32.90 -32.59
C PHE A 612 -10.04 32.06 -33.30
N LEU A 613 -9.92 31.97 -34.63
CA LEU A 613 -10.58 30.93 -35.40
C LEU A 613 -9.69 29.68 -35.38
N GLU A 614 -10.24 28.51 -35.07
CA GLU A 614 -9.60 27.21 -35.34
C GLU A 614 -10.53 26.33 -36.16
N ILE A 615 -10.14 26.00 -37.39
CA ILE A 615 -10.83 24.98 -38.20
C ILE A 615 -10.05 23.68 -38.08
N LYS A 616 -10.74 22.59 -37.72
CA LYS A 616 -10.10 21.32 -37.39
C LYS A 616 -10.84 20.13 -37.99
N SER A 617 -10.07 19.16 -38.47
CA SER A 617 -10.56 17.88 -38.95
C SER A 617 -9.61 16.74 -38.54
N ARG A 618 -10.11 15.51 -38.53
CA ARG A 618 -9.30 14.31 -38.28
C ARG A 618 -9.63 13.21 -39.29
N THR A 619 -8.66 12.34 -39.56
CA THR A 619 -8.82 11.20 -40.47
C THR A 619 -7.71 10.17 -40.26
N TRP A 620 -7.95 8.92 -40.69
CA TRP A 620 -6.95 7.85 -40.73
C TRP A 620 -6.10 7.87 -42.01
N SER A 621 -6.52 8.60 -43.06
CA SER A 621 -5.89 8.58 -44.37
C SER A 621 -5.09 9.85 -44.66
N ARG A 622 -3.81 9.72 -45.02
CA ARG A 622 -2.97 10.85 -45.44
C ARG A 622 -3.54 11.57 -46.67
N ARG A 623 -4.01 10.82 -47.67
CA ARG A 623 -4.59 11.40 -48.89
C ARG A 623 -5.87 12.19 -48.58
N ASP A 624 -6.67 11.68 -47.64
CA ASP A 624 -7.86 12.39 -47.15
C ASP A 624 -7.46 13.63 -46.32
N ALA A 625 -6.36 13.55 -45.56
CA ALA A 625 -5.83 14.68 -44.81
C ALA A 625 -5.37 15.81 -45.74
N GLU A 626 -4.67 15.50 -46.83
CA GLU A 626 -4.27 16.46 -47.87
C GLU A 626 -5.52 17.12 -48.48
N ARG A 627 -6.54 16.33 -48.84
CA ARG A 627 -7.80 16.85 -49.36
C ARG A 627 -8.53 17.75 -48.36
N ARG A 628 -8.58 17.36 -47.08
CA ARG A 628 -9.18 18.18 -46.01
C ARG A 628 -8.40 19.47 -45.76
N ALA A 629 -7.09 19.50 -45.98
CA ALA A 629 -6.28 20.72 -45.90
C ALA A 629 -6.61 21.71 -47.03
N GLU A 630 -6.84 21.23 -48.25
CA GLU A 630 -7.36 22.03 -49.37
C GLU A 630 -8.75 22.60 -49.03
N LEU A 631 -9.66 21.76 -48.51
CA LEU A 631 -11.00 22.18 -48.11
C LEU A 631 -10.99 23.21 -46.96
N ILE A 632 -10.04 23.10 -46.03
CA ILE A 632 -9.84 24.14 -45.00
C ILE A 632 -9.42 25.47 -45.64
N SER A 633 -8.58 25.43 -46.68
CA SER A 633 -8.17 26.64 -47.41
C SER A 633 -9.38 27.30 -48.10
N GLU A 634 -10.24 26.52 -48.74
CA GLU A 634 -11.50 27.02 -49.29
C GLU A 634 -12.42 27.61 -48.21
N LEU A 635 -12.51 26.97 -47.03
CA LEU A 635 -13.31 27.48 -45.91
C LEU A 635 -12.76 28.81 -45.39
N LEU A 636 -11.43 28.99 -45.33
CA LEU A 636 -10.82 30.27 -44.94
C LEU A 636 -11.13 31.38 -45.95
N GLU A 637 -11.06 31.08 -47.24
CA GLU A 637 -11.42 32.01 -48.30
C GLU A 637 -12.90 32.40 -48.22
N LEU A 638 -13.77 31.43 -47.95
CA LEU A 638 -15.21 31.66 -47.77
C LEU A 638 -15.52 32.54 -46.55
N ILE A 639 -14.73 32.43 -45.48
CA ILE A 639 -14.83 33.30 -44.28
C ILE A 639 -14.21 34.69 -44.57
N GLY A 640 -13.27 34.76 -45.52
CA GLY A 640 -12.50 35.97 -45.83
C GLY A 640 -11.35 36.23 -44.86
N ILE A 641 -10.73 35.18 -44.32
CA ILE A 641 -9.53 35.27 -43.49
C ILE A 641 -8.30 35.32 -44.39
N SER A 642 -7.45 36.32 -44.16
CA SER A 642 -6.21 36.51 -44.91
C SER A 642 -5.08 35.63 -44.38
N ASP A 643 -4.13 35.29 -45.25
CA ASP A 643 -3.01 34.39 -44.95
C ASP A 643 -2.06 34.96 -43.87
N ASP A 644 -1.98 36.29 -43.74
CA ASP A 644 -1.19 36.99 -42.70
C ASP A 644 -1.77 36.85 -41.29
N ALA A 645 -3.05 36.50 -41.16
CA ALA A 645 -3.71 36.26 -39.88
C ALA A 645 -3.47 34.83 -39.34
N LEU A 646 -2.86 33.95 -40.14
CA LEU A 646 -2.68 32.54 -39.81
C LEU A 646 -1.61 32.33 -38.74
N VAL A 647 -1.90 31.41 -37.81
CA VAL A 647 -1.04 31.04 -36.69
C VAL A 647 -0.71 29.55 -36.79
N LEU A 648 0.57 29.25 -37.01
CA LEU A 648 1.07 27.87 -37.18
C LEU A 648 1.46 27.21 -35.86
N GLN A 649 1.48 27.95 -34.75
CA GLN A 649 1.81 27.43 -33.42
C GLN A 649 0.58 26.78 -32.76
N GLU A 650 0.81 25.77 -31.90
CA GLU A 650 -0.26 25.30 -31.00
C GLU A 650 -0.55 26.34 -29.90
N TYR A 651 -1.75 26.33 -29.32
CA TYR A 651 -2.11 27.32 -28.28
C TYR A 651 -1.16 27.31 -27.07
N VAL A 652 -0.67 26.12 -26.66
CA VAL A 652 0.33 26.02 -25.58
C VAL A 652 1.67 26.67 -25.95
N GLU A 653 2.03 26.69 -27.24
CA GLU A 653 3.26 27.32 -27.75
C GLU A 653 3.12 28.84 -27.91
N LEU A 654 1.88 29.34 -27.90
CA LEU A 654 1.61 30.77 -27.86
C LEU A 654 1.69 31.32 -26.43
N VAL A 655 1.44 30.47 -25.43
CA VAL A 655 1.36 30.86 -24.03
C VAL A 655 2.69 30.65 -23.29
N ALA A 656 3.49 29.67 -23.71
CA ALA A 656 4.91 29.54 -23.36
C ALA A 656 5.75 30.67 -23.97
#